data_AF-A0A0G4FNM7-F1
#
_entry.id   AF-A0A0G4FNM7-F1
#
_cell.length_a   1.000
_cell.length_b   1.000
_cell.length_c   1.000
_cell.angle_alpha   90.00
_cell.angle_beta   90.00
_cell.angle_gamma   90.00
#
_symmetry.space_group_name_H-M   'P 1'
#
loop_
_entity.id
_entity.type
_entity.pdbx_description
1 polymer ?
#
loop_
_entity_poly.entity_id
_entity_poly.type
_entity_poly.pdbx_seq_one_letter_code
_entity_poly.pdbx_strand_id
1 'polypeptide(L)'
;MGCGASARKKEIVKIDALDHHKLKERQQLQAKLRFQKCIETHFESCGHFRRGFPPKLGPLASSVCAGCGEALDQDPGAGFYQCTAEHDDTDWAGEFLCSACFKEVLMKTPEKFKSLAALSALVQGDVVGLLDVELLVRYLESGGRLLPRRDLENQYPDLYFTDAKALEASLPLSVAEADGDYKESDFVAICCLSYGWLGSDHPDPHGALCDALCRAFRLLLPSFTDPRHYPPLKLLLFWDFLSLHIQPDIPERIQYAQMRTMEILFGSLHENVLLLRCMYIPSLPFVQNRRPYVQRGWPLLESAMTSHKPPFSILELREDGLRLPPPNLSEWADQGRALLFKQSYRSPRQGHLPNVIAASTKAINEKDRFVEAARVPRTPADFEALMEKRRPLPAFSVEADRYLCVDLFTSFAPTLAVLRETISLVGVDLSSTSLMQQLVDYVKWVAKAPPAESAGKGVPAGRLHTVDLSASNLSDKSVSMLAPALRSLPALQDLMLSNNNEIGPPACQALATGLSLSKPGGETGLPQLHLVALDGCIKITDACLRHVNDLRTKNPLLRIRVRGTSMSTKLVAGVERDNTTASLRRMVTAPRASTSVAKDTMRGHRRLSFSDSRFETAASVQRLQRLLEGAAEWRKDTRENLEDLDFSACRLTDGQLASLSLSITSLPSLKVLSLAENPDISNDGLEVLVSCFLGKREYAEGHGKLRFLSLFACSRVTDFCLSLLKSLKRGAPMLQVNVNSTGMSPKALAQTRVRRPGTEQYPTPKWREPGQTPRSYLDGSGGVRSGAAEAAFPYTGNDFSSYGR
;
A
#
# COMPACT_ATOMS: atom_id res chain seq x y z
N MET A 1 79.09 27.76 -0.84
CA MET A 1 78.21 26.63 -0.48
C MET A 1 76.87 27.11 0.14
N GLY A 2 76.12 28.02 -0.50
CA GLY A 2 74.94 28.67 0.11
C GLY A 2 73.60 28.57 -0.64
N CYS A 3 73.55 28.07 -1.88
CA CYS A 3 72.30 28.05 -2.67
C CYS A 3 71.48 26.74 -2.59
N GLY A 4 71.97 25.69 -1.93
CA GLY A 4 71.30 24.37 -1.92
C GLY A 4 70.22 24.17 -0.82
N ALA A 5 70.25 24.95 0.26
CA ALA A 5 69.37 24.75 1.41
C ALA A 5 67.94 25.30 1.22
N SER A 6 67.77 26.34 0.39
CA SER A 6 66.47 26.95 0.10
C SER A 6 65.61 26.09 -0.84
N ALA A 7 66.23 25.42 -1.82
CA ALA A 7 65.55 24.50 -2.73
C ALA A 7 65.03 23.26 -1.99
N ARG A 8 65.86 22.65 -1.12
CA ARG A 8 65.44 21.48 -0.31
C ARG A 8 64.32 21.79 0.68
N LYS A 9 64.29 22.98 1.30
CA LYS A 9 63.17 23.38 2.17
C LYS A 9 61.85 23.52 1.40
N LYS A 10 61.88 24.06 0.17
CA LYS A 10 60.69 24.15 -0.69
C LYS A 10 60.20 22.78 -1.18
N GLU A 11 61.11 21.82 -1.33
CA GLU A 11 60.79 20.46 -1.76
C GLU A 11 60.17 19.63 -0.61
N ILE A 12 60.69 19.74 0.61
CA ILE A 12 60.12 19.09 1.81
C ILE A 12 58.72 19.61 2.12
N VAL A 13 58.50 20.93 2.08
CA VAL A 13 57.16 21.52 2.30
C VAL A 13 56.13 21.07 1.24
N LYS A 14 56.56 20.79 0.00
CA LYS A 14 55.69 20.24 -1.04
C LYS A 14 55.35 18.77 -0.81
N ILE A 15 56.28 17.97 -0.30
CA ILE A 15 56.04 16.56 0.04
C ILE A 15 55.05 16.47 1.22
N ASP A 16 55.26 17.27 2.27
CA ASP A 16 54.36 17.30 3.43
C ASP A 16 52.93 17.76 3.06
N ALA A 17 52.81 18.75 2.17
CA ALA A 17 51.51 19.21 1.67
C ALA A 17 50.79 18.15 0.81
N LEU A 18 51.53 17.41 -0.03
CA LEU A 18 50.98 16.32 -0.83
C LEU A 18 50.51 15.15 0.04
N ASP A 19 51.25 14.83 1.09
CA ASP A 19 50.89 13.79 2.05
C ASP A 19 49.68 14.19 2.91
N HIS A 20 49.58 15.47 3.31
CA HIS A 20 48.39 16.00 3.97
C HIS A 20 47.14 15.96 3.07
N HIS A 21 47.26 16.27 1.78
CA HIS A 21 46.15 16.18 0.84
C HIS A 21 45.65 14.73 0.68
N LYS A 22 46.56 13.78 0.44
CA LYS A 22 46.21 12.36 0.33
C LYS A 22 45.62 11.79 1.61
N LEU A 23 46.12 12.25 2.77
CA LEU A 23 45.56 11.86 4.07
C LEU A 23 44.12 12.37 4.23
N LYS A 24 43.86 13.63 3.85
CA LYS A 24 42.52 14.22 3.87
C LYS A 24 41.55 13.49 2.93
N GLU A 25 41.96 13.18 1.70
CA GLU A 25 41.14 12.40 0.75
C GLU A 25 40.82 11.00 1.28
N ARG A 26 41.79 10.33 1.91
CA ARG A 26 41.56 9.01 2.54
C ARG A 26 40.58 9.11 3.70
N GLN A 27 40.69 10.14 4.55
CA GLN A 27 39.75 10.36 5.65
C GLN A 27 38.34 10.64 5.15
N GLN A 28 38.18 11.49 4.13
CA GLN A 28 36.89 11.79 3.49
C GLN A 28 36.27 10.54 2.85
N LEU A 29 37.07 9.72 2.14
CA LEU A 29 36.61 8.47 1.57
C LEU A 29 36.19 7.47 2.65
N GLN A 30 36.96 7.35 3.73
CA GLN A 30 36.60 6.52 4.87
C GLN A 30 35.30 6.98 5.54
N ALA A 31 35.10 8.28 5.73
CA ALA A 31 33.85 8.83 6.26
C ALA A 31 32.66 8.51 5.34
N LYS A 32 32.81 8.68 4.02
CA LYS A 32 31.77 8.29 3.04
C LYS A 32 31.44 6.80 3.10
N LEU A 33 32.45 5.93 3.19
CA LEU A 33 32.26 4.47 3.30
C LEU A 33 31.59 4.08 4.63
N ARG A 34 31.94 4.75 5.74
CA ARG A 34 31.25 4.59 7.02
C ARG A 34 29.79 4.98 6.87
N PHE A 35 29.50 6.19 6.39
CA PHE A 35 28.12 6.65 6.17
C PHE A 35 27.31 5.73 5.25
N GLN A 36 27.93 5.21 4.20
CA GLN A 36 27.31 4.23 3.31
C GLN A 36 26.81 3.02 4.11
N LYS A 37 27.68 2.48 4.98
CA LYS A 37 27.34 1.37 5.87
C LYS A 37 26.27 1.73 6.90
N CYS A 38 26.29 2.95 7.49
CA CYS A 38 25.20 3.40 8.38
C CYS A 38 23.87 3.44 7.60
N ILE A 39 23.84 4.04 6.40
CA ILE A 39 22.62 4.10 5.57
C ILE A 39 22.11 2.67 5.30
N GLU A 40 22.95 1.77 4.80
CA GLU A 40 22.54 0.39 4.48
C GLU A 40 22.02 -0.40 5.70
N THR A 41 22.57 -0.12 6.89
CA THR A 41 22.20 -0.84 8.12
C THR A 41 20.98 -0.22 8.79
N HIS A 42 20.87 1.11 8.78
CA HIS A 42 19.96 1.84 9.64
C HIS A 42 18.94 2.69 8.90
N PHE A 43 18.84 2.70 7.58
CA PHE A 43 17.91 3.59 6.87
C PHE A 43 16.46 3.53 7.39
N GLU A 44 15.96 2.33 7.70
CA GLU A 44 14.60 2.13 8.23
C GLU A 44 14.48 2.47 9.73
N SER A 45 15.44 2.07 10.57
CA SER A 45 15.48 2.44 12.00
C SER A 45 15.78 3.92 12.21
N CYS A 46 16.48 4.53 11.26
CA CYS A 46 16.78 5.95 11.13
C CYS A 46 15.77 6.63 10.21
N GLY A 47 14.46 6.38 10.40
CA GLY A 47 13.41 7.35 10.05
C GLY A 47 13.65 8.77 10.64
N HIS A 48 14.75 8.94 11.35
CA HIS A 48 15.36 10.14 11.86
C HIS A 48 16.75 10.44 11.27
N PHE A 49 16.99 10.22 9.97
CA PHE A 49 17.84 11.18 9.25
C PHE A 49 17.11 12.53 9.27
N ARG A 50 17.08 13.17 10.45
CA ARG A 50 16.44 14.45 10.63
C ARG A 50 17.26 15.42 9.81
N ARG A 51 16.58 16.07 8.86
CA ARG A 51 17.03 17.36 8.36
C ARG A 51 16.92 18.34 9.53
N GLY A 52 17.93 18.32 10.39
CA GLY A 52 18.01 19.19 11.54
C GLY A 52 18.44 20.57 11.08
N PHE A 53 17.74 21.60 11.52
CA PHE A 53 18.46 22.82 11.88
C PHE A 53 19.26 22.49 13.14
N PRO A 54 20.52 22.91 13.26
CA PRO A 54 21.26 22.66 14.48
C PRO A 54 20.49 23.31 15.63
N PRO A 55 20.01 22.54 16.64
CA PRO A 55 19.24 23.11 17.73
C PRO A 55 20.18 23.98 18.55
N LYS A 56 20.25 25.29 18.26
CA LYS A 56 21.15 26.29 18.87
C LYS A 56 22.30 25.61 19.62
N LEU A 57 23.15 24.89 18.88
CA LEU A 57 24.27 24.19 19.51
C LEU A 57 25.10 25.33 20.09
N GLY A 58 25.20 25.38 21.42
CA GLY A 58 26.18 26.24 22.08
C GLY A 58 27.55 26.02 21.43
N PRO A 59 28.49 26.97 21.49
CA PRO A 59 29.70 27.04 20.67
C PRO A 59 30.48 25.72 20.68
N LEU A 60 30.08 24.80 19.81
CA LEU A 60 30.67 23.50 19.60
C LEU A 60 31.51 23.66 18.35
N ALA A 61 32.79 23.36 18.53
CA ALA A 61 33.85 23.54 17.56
C ALA A 61 33.44 22.99 16.17
N SER A 62 33.41 23.88 15.18
CA SER A 62 33.44 23.60 13.74
C SER A 62 32.70 22.32 13.30
N SER A 63 31.40 22.41 13.06
CA SER A 63 30.62 21.37 12.38
C SER A 63 31.02 21.32 10.90
N VAL A 64 32.09 20.59 10.60
CA VAL A 64 32.56 20.36 9.24
C VAL A 64 31.88 19.10 8.67
N CYS A 65 31.45 19.13 7.42
CA CYS A 65 30.95 17.95 6.71
C CYS A 65 32.04 16.88 6.67
N ALA A 66 31.76 15.68 7.18
CA ALA A 66 32.70 14.55 7.17
C ALA A 66 33.05 14.09 5.74
N GLY A 67 32.14 14.30 4.79
CA GLY A 67 32.32 13.88 3.38
C GLY A 67 33.20 14.82 2.55
N CYS A 68 33.02 16.14 2.65
CA CYS A 68 33.77 17.12 1.83
C CYS A 68 34.73 18.01 2.64
N GLY A 69 34.63 18.03 3.97
CA GLY A 69 35.46 18.90 4.81
C GLY A 69 35.07 20.38 4.76
N GLU A 70 33.89 20.73 4.24
CA GLU A 70 33.36 22.10 4.24
C GLU A 70 32.56 22.40 5.51
N ALA A 71 32.61 23.66 5.98
CA ALA A 71 31.85 24.10 7.14
C ALA A 71 30.34 24.08 6.84
N LEU A 72 29.55 23.49 7.73
CA LEU A 72 28.09 23.35 7.55
C LEU A 72 27.31 24.65 7.78
N ASP A 73 27.94 25.66 8.39
CA ASP A 73 27.28 26.91 8.82
C ASP A 73 27.08 27.94 7.68
N GLN A 74 27.56 27.68 6.45
CA GLN A 74 27.56 28.67 5.37
C GLN A 74 26.22 28.83 4.63
N ASP A 75 25.31 27.85 4.69
CA ASP A 75 23.93 27.96 4.20
C ASP A 75 22.96 27.40 5.24
N PRO A 76 22.33 28.26 6.08
CA PRO A 76 21.36 27.82 7.07
C PRO A 76 20.20 27.03 6.45
N GLY A 77 19.90 27.21 5.16
CA GLY A 77 18.84 26.51 4.45
C GLY A 77 19.28 25.19 3.77
N ALA A 78 20.55 24.78 3.85
CA ALA A 78 21.00 23.54 3.20
C ALA A 78 20.57 22.28 3.97
N GLY A 79 20.47 22.38 5.30
CA GLY A 79 20.27 21.22 6.17
C GLY A 79 21.47 20.26 6.15
N PHE A 80 21.63 19.49 7.22
CA PHE A 80 22.62 18.43 7.29
C PHE A 80 21.95 17.10 7.66
N TYR A 81 22.68 16.02 7.41
CA TYR A 81 22.24 14.67 7.69
C TYR A 81 23.15 14.07 8.77
N GLN A 82 22.52 13.51 9.80
CA GLN A 82 23.19 12.82 10.90
C GLN A 82 22.53 11.46 11.09
N CYS A 83 23.37 10.43 11.28
CA CYS A 83 22.92 9.11 11.73
C CYS A 83 22.56 9.24 13.22
N THR A 84 21.29 9.09 13.59
CA THR A 84 20.84 9.19 15.00
C THR A 84 20.68 7.83 15.67
N ALA A 85 21.11 6.74 15.03
CA ALA A 85 21.05 5.42 15.65
C ALA A 85 21.90 5.41 16.93
N GLU A 86 21.31 4.98 18.03
CA GLU A 86 22.06 4.63 19.23
C GLU A 86 22.90 3.40 18.89
N HIS A 87 24.19 3.60 18.65
CA HIS A 87 25.13 2.52 18.41
C HIS A 87 25.78 2.14 19.75
N ASP A 88 25.77 0.85 20.09
CA ASP A 88 26.60 0.32 21.19
C ASP A 88 28.10 0.54 20.92
N ASP A 89 28.50 0.68 19.64
CA ASP A 89 29.81 1.17 19.23
C ASP A 89 29.80 2.70 19.15
N THR A 90 30.43 3.36 20.12
CA THR A 90 30.45 4.82 20.32
C THR A 90 31.11 5.64 19.19
N ASP A 91 31.73 5.01 18.20
CA ASP A 91 32.55 5.69 17.18
C ASP A 91 31.75 6.45 16.11
N TRP A 92 30.43 6.29 16.07
CA TRP A 92 29.56 6.88 15.04
C TRP A 92 28.87 8.18 15.47
N ALA A 93 28.80 8.43 16.77
CA ALA A 93 28.06 9.55 17.34
C ALA A 93 28.77 10.88 17.04
N GLY A 94 28.31 11.60 16.02
CA GLY A 94 28.70 13.00 15.78
C GLY A 94 29.26 13.34 14.41
N GLU A 95 29.37 12.41 13.47
CA GLU A 95 29.68 12.77 12.09
C GLU A 95 28.44 13.36 11.38
N PHE A 96 28.65 14.39 10.55
CA PHE A 96 27.59 15.06 9.79
C PHE A 96 27.92 15.07 8.30
N LEU A 97 26.93 14.88 7.43
CA LEU A 97 27.06 15.11 6.00
C LEU A 97 26.24 16.32 5.56
N CYS A 98 26.83 17.16 4.70
CA CYS A 98 26.07 18.12 3.92
C CYS A 98 25.13 17.39 2.94
N SER A 99 24.08 18.06 2.47
CA SER A 99 23.08 17.47 1.56
C SER A 99 23.72 16.84 0.31
N ALA A 100 24.71 17.50 -0.30
CA ALA A 100 25.40 16.97 -1.47
C ALA A 100 26.16 15.66 -1.18
N CYS A 101 26.93 15.60 -0.09
CA CYS A 101 27.67 14.38 0.28
C CYS A 101 26.71 13.25 0.67
N PHE A 102 25.62 13.56 1.39
CA PHE A 102 24.61 12.57 1.73
C PHE A 102 24.00 11.94 0.48
N LYS A 103 23.59 12.76 -0.50
CA LYS A 103 23.02 12.24 -1.76
C LYS A 103 24.03 11.43 -2.54
N GLU A 104 25.29 11.86 -2.61
CA GLU A 104 26.35 11.09 -3.27
C GLU A 104 26.50 9.69 -2.65
N VAL A 105 26.46 9.60 -1.31
CA VAL A 105 26.52 8.32 -0.60
C VAL A 105 25.23 7.52 -0.84
N LEU A 106 24.07 8.14 -0.69
CA LEU A 106 22.75 7.51 -0.89
C LEU A 106 22.62 6.91 -2.30
N MET A 107 23.10 7.60 -3.33
CA MET A 107 23.06 7.12 -4.73
C MET A 107 23.88 5.84 -4.97
N LYS A 108 24.80 5.52 -4.05
CA LYS A 108 25.61 4.30 -4.06
C LYS A 108 24.99 3.18 -3.21
N THR A 109 23.94 3.45 -2.44
CA THR A 109 23.23 2.45 -1.67
C THR A 109 21.95 2.00 -2.37
N PRO A 110 21.42 0.82 -2.00
CA PRO A 110 20.07 0.41 -2.40
C PRO A 110 18.99 1.41 -1.97
N GLU A 111 19.18 2.11 -0.85
CA GLU A 111 18.16 2.99 -0.25
C GLU A 111 17.79 4.21 -1.11
N LYS A 112 18.55 4.50 -2.17
CA LYS A 112 18.15 5.47 -3.21
C LYS A 112 16.75 5.22 -3.77
N PHE A 113 16.30 3.96 -3.81
CA PHE A 113 14.95 3.64 -4.31
C PHE A 113 13.85 4.03 -3.33
N LYS A 114 14.14 4.16 -2.04
CA LYS A 114 13.17 4.51 -1.00
C LYS A 114 13.19 6.00 -0.63
N SER A 115 13.97 6.84 -1.33
CA SER A 115 14.19 8.23 -0.93
C SER A 115 13.97 9.22 -2.06
N LEU A 116 13.21 10.29 -1.79
CA LEU A 116 13.10 11.44 -2.70
C LEU A 116 14.40 12.26 -2.76
N ALA A 117 15.33 12.10 -1.81
CA ALA A 117 16.62 12.79 -1.86
C ALA A 117 17.47 12.34 -3.06
N ALA A 118 17.34 11.08 -3.49
CA ALA A 118 17.97 10.58 -4.71
C ALA A 118 17.42 11.30 -5.94
N LEU A 119 16.09 11.44 -6.05
CA LEU A 119 15.44 12.18 -7.13
C LEU A 119 15.79 13.68 -7.10
N SER A 120 15.85 14.29 -5.91
CA SER A 120 16.32 15.65 -5.76
C SER A 120 17.77 15.82 -6.23
N ALA A 121 18.64 14.84 -6.01
CA ALA A 121 20.00 14.88 -6.55
C ALA A 121 20.00 14.95 -8.08
N LEU A 122 19.10 14.22 -8.73
CA LEU A 122 18.95 14.24 -10.19
C LEU A 122 18.43 15.58 -10.71
N VAL A 123 17.48 16.21 -9.99
CA VAL A 123 16.94 17.53 -10.34
C VAL A 123 17.99 18.62 -10.12
N GLN A 124 18.69 18.62 -8.98
CA GLN A 124 19.76 19.60 -8.69
C GLN A 124 20.94 19.49 -9.65
N GLY A 125 21.26 18.27 -10.08
CA GLY A 125 22.30 18.01 -11.06
C GLY A 125 21.87 18.29 -12.51
N ASP A 126 20.67 18.82 -12.73
CA ASP A 126 20.07 19.08 -14.05
C ASP A 126 19.92 17.84 -14.95
N VAL A 127 20.06 16.65 -14.36
CA VAL A 127 19.95 15.37 -15.08
C VAL A 127 18.49 15.12 -15.47
N VAL A 128 17.56 15.50 -14.60
CA VAL A 128 16.12 15.32 -14.76
C VAL A 128 15.38 16.63 -14.51
N GLY A 129 14.57 17.06 -15.48
CA GLY A 129 13.59 18.13 -15.33
C GLY A 129 12.21 17.54 -15.06
N LEU A 130 11.60 17.89 -13.93
CA LEU A 130 10.23 17.46 -13.60
C LEU A 130 9.26 18.56 -14.02
N LEU A 131 8.16 18.20 -14.67
CA LEU A 131 7.15 19.17 -15.11
C LEU A 131 6.05 19.32 -14.07
N ASP A 132 5.57 20.54 -13.86
CA ASP A 132 4.32 20.77 -13.14
C ASP A 132 3.13 20.32 -13.99
N VAL A 133 2.38 19.31 -13.51
CA VAL A 133 1.27 18.73 -14.29
C VAL A 133 0.17 19.75 -14.57
N GLU A 134 -0.13 20.62 -13.61
CA GLU A 134 -1.20 21.60 -13.79
C GLU A 134 -0.82 22.62 -14.87
N LEU A 135 0.42 23.11 -14.84
CA LEU A 135 0.93 24.04 -15.84
C LEU A 135 1.06 23.39 -17.21
N LEU A 136 1.54 22.14 -17.28
CA LEU A 136 1.63 21.38 -18.52
C LEU A 136 0.27 21.17 -19.17
N VAL A 137 -0.76 20.81 -18.39
CA VAL A 137 -2.13 20.64 -18.89
C VAL A 137 -2.66 21.94 -19.49
N ARG A 138 -2.47 23.08 -18.81
CA ARG A 138 -2.85 24.41 -19.33
C ARG A 138 -2.10 24.75 -20.62
N TYR A 139 -0.80 24.45 -20.68
CA TYR A 139 0.01 24.66 -21.88
C TYR A 139 -0.54 23.87 -23.07
N LEU A 140 -0.76 22.57 -22.91
CA LEU A 140 -1.27 21.71 -23.99
C LEU A 140 -2.67 22.13 -24.46
N GLU A 141 -3.55 22.52 -23.54
CA GLU A 141 -4.91 22.98 -23.84
C GLU A 141 -4.98 24.31 -24.58
N SER A 142 -3.97 25.16 -24.38
CA SER A 142 -3.83 26.42 -25.13
C SER A 142 -3.25 26.23 -26.53
N GLY A 143 -3.07 24.97 -26.98
CA GLY A 143 -2.54 24.64 -28.29
C GLY A 143 -1.04 24.37 -28.31
N GLY A 144 -0.41 24.28 -27.13
CA GLY A 144 0.98 23.86 -26.99
C GLY A 144 1.29 22.54 -27.68
N ARG A 145 2.57 22.32 -28.00
CA ARG A 145 3.07 21.10 -28.65
C ARG A 145 4.26 20.59 -27.86
N LEU A 146 4.47 19.27 -27.88
CA LEU A 146 5.68 18.73 -27.29
C LEU A 146 6.87 19.23 -28.11
N LEU A 147 7.88 19.70 -27.39
CA LEU A 147 9.18 20.05 -27.91
C LEU A 147 10.22 19.24 -27.13
N PRO A 148 11.39 18.96 -27.71
CA PRO A 148 12.50 18.40 -26.94
C PRO A 148 12.75 19.23 -25.68
N ARG A 149 13.13 18.59 -24.57
CA ARG A 149 13.34 19.26 -23.27
C ARG A 149 13.98 20.64 -23.37
N ARG A 150 15.13 20.73 -24.04
CA ARG A 150 15.90 21.98 -24.20
C ARG A 150 15.05 23.12 -24.76
N ASP A 151 14.28 22.85 -25.81
CA ASP A 151 13.50 23.86 -26.49
C ASP A 151 12.27 24.25 -25.66
N LEU A 152 11.64 23.27 -25.01
CA LEU A 152 10.49 23.52 -24.12
C LEU A 152 10.92 24.34 -22.89
N GLU A 153 12.02 23.98 -22.25
CA GLU A 153 12.57 24.64 -21.06
C GLU A 153 13.04 26.07 -21.36
N ASN A 154 13.64 26.30 -22.53
CA ASN A 154 14.02 27.65 -22.97
C ASN A 154 12.81 28.56 -23.26
N GLN A 155 11.75 27.99 -23.86
CA GLN A 155 10.56 28.77 -24.22
C GLN A 155 9.58 28.95 -23.05
N TYR A 156 9.49 27.95 -22.18
CA TYR A 156 8.51 27.86 -21.09
C TYR A 156 9.16 27.31 -19.81
N PRO A 157 10.13 28.03 -19.21
CA PRO A 157 10.85 27.57 -18.01
C PRO A 157 9.91 27.33 -16.82
N ASP A 158 8.80 28.06 -16.74
CA ASP A 158 7.81 27.91 -15.66
C ASP A 158 7.11 26.54 -15.65
N LEU A 159 7.17 25.78 -16.74
CA LEU A 159 6.66 24.40 -16.76
C LEU A 159 7.50 23.46 -15.88
N TYR A 160 8.75 23.81 -15.61
CA TYR A 160 9.70 22.96 -14.90
C TYR A 160 9.74 23.31 -13.42
N PHE A 161 9.74 22.25 -12.60
CA PHE A 161 9.85 22.35 -11.17
C PHE A 161 11.31 22.55 -10.74
N THR A 162 11.59 23.69 -10.09
CA THR A 162 12.95 24.11 -9.72
C THR A 162 13.26 23.93 -8.23
N ASP A 163 12.26 23.68 -7.38
CA ASP A 163 12.45 23.58 -5.93
C ASP A 163 12.84 22.17 -5.49
N ALA A 164 14.07 21.78 -5.80
CA ALA A 164 14.60 20.50 -5.36
C ALA A 164 14.68 20.36 -3.82
N LYS A 165 14.68 21.47 -3.07
CA LYS A 165 14.67 21.44 -1.59
C LYS A 165 13.28 21.02 -1.07
N ALA A 166 12.19 21.43 -1.73
CA ALA A 166 10.84 20.95 -1.43
C ALA A 166 10.68 19.46 -1.74
N LEU A 167 11.33 18.95 -2.79
CA LEU A 167 11.32 17.51 -3.07
C LEU A 167 12.02 16.68 -1.98
N GLU A 168 13.10 17.19 -1.40
CA GLU A 168 13.74 16.56 -0.21
C GLU A 168 12.92 16.69 1.06
N ALA A 169 12.24 17.82 1.23
CA ALA A 169 11.43 18.13 2.40
C ALA A 169 10.09 17.40 2.40
N SER A 170 9.64 16.92 1.24
CA SER A 170 8.47 16.07 1.09
C SER A 170 8.65 14.80 1.93
N LEU A 171 8.12 14.83 3.14
CA LEU A 171 8.04 13.67 4.00
C LEU A 171 7.16 12.60 3.35
N PRO A 172 7.38 11.32 3.70
CA PRO A 172 6.34 10.31 3.54
C PRO A 172 5.05 10.86 4.19
N LEU A 173 3.94 10.78 3.46
CA LEU A 173 2.64 11.28 3.90
C LEU A 173 2.21 10.64 5.22
N SER A 174 2.66 9.40 5.46
CA SER A 174 2.46 8.69 6.73
C SER A 174 3.07 9.37 7.96
N VAL A 175 4.09 10.23 7.79
CA VAL A 175 4.79 10.91 8.90
C VAL A 175 4.25 12.34 9.13
N ALA A 176 3.79 13.00 8.06
CA ALA A 176 3.32 14.39 8.12
C ALA A 176 2.11 14.61 9.03
N GLU A 177 1.27 13.59 9.23
CA GLU A 177 0.08 13.66 10.10
C GLU A 177 0.42 13.86 11.59
N ALA A 178 1.67 13.60 12.02
CA ALA A 178 2.05 13.60 13.42
C ALA A 178 2.46 14.97 13.99
N ASP A 179 3.02 15.89 13.18
CA ASP A 179 3.83 17.01 13.70
C ASP A 179 3.22 18.43 13.55
N GLY A 180 2.04 18.58 12.94
CA GLY A 180 1.17 19.77 13.11
C GLY A 180 1.66 21.15 12.62
N ASP A 181 2.90 21.32 12.18
CA ASP A 181 3.50 22.64 11.86
C ASP A 181 4.04 22.76 10.41
N TYR A 182 3.51 21.95 9.48
CA TYR A 182 3.94 21.98 8.07
C TYR A 182 3.15 23.01 7.25
N LYS A 183 3.85 23.68 6.32
CA LYS A 183 3.18 24.55 5.35
C LYS A 183 2.54 23.67 4.27
N GLU A 184 1.32 24.01 3.87
CA GLU A 184 0.54 23.30 2.85
C GLU A 184 1.25 23.17 1.49
N SER A 185 2.33 23.93 1.24
CA SER A 185 3.09 23.95 -0.01
C SER A 185 4.13 22.83 -0.18
N ASP A 186 4.36 21.99 0.83
CA ASP A 186 5.63 21.26 0.93
C ASP A 186 5.57 19.80 0.41
N PHE A 187 4.40 19.33 -0.04
CA PHE A 187 4.22 17.94 -0.43
C PHE A 187 4.16 17.75 -1.94
N VAL A 188 5.03 16.87 -2.43
CA VAL A 188 5.18 16.56 -3.85
C VAL A 188 4.89 15.08 -4.13
N ALA A 189 4.10 14.82 -5.17
CA ALA A 189 3.97 13.51 -5.81
C ALA A 189 4.58 13.56 -7.21
N ILE A 190 5.32 12.52 -7.60
CA ILE A 190 5.93 12.38 -8.92
C ILE A 190 5.21 11.27 -9.68
N CYS A 191 4.71 11.57 -10.86
CA CYS A 191 4.16 10.59 -11.79
C CYS A 191 5.18 10.31 -12.89
N CYS A 192 5.69 9.09 -12.99
CA CYS A 192 6.56 8.66 -14.08
C CYS A 192 5.71 8.13 -15.24
N LEU A 193 5.82 8.74 -16.40
CA LEU A 193 5.10 8.28 -17.60
C LEU A 193 5.88 7.18 -18.31
N SER A 194 5.28 6.01 -18.43
CA SER A 194 5.73 4.94 -19.32
C SER A 194 4.82 4.90 -20.53
N TYR A 195 5.36 5.07 -21.73
CA TYR A 195 4.56 5.14 -22.96
C TYR A 195 5.34 4.63 -24.17
N GLY A 196 4.63 4.35 -25.25
CA GLY A 196 5.24 3.99 -26.51
C GLY A 196 5.30 5.16 -27.48
N TRP A 197 6.46 5.41 -28.08
CA TRP A 197 6.62 6.40 -29.16
C TRP A 197 5.71 6.10 -30.37
N LEU A 198 4.96 7.10 -30.85
CA LEU A 198 4.02 6.94 -31.97
C LEU A 198 4.69 7.11 -33.34
N GLY A 199 5.73 7.93 -33.42
CA GLY A 199 6.59 8.13 -34.59
C GLY A 199 8.05 7.77 -34.32
N SER A 200 8.86 7.72 -35.37
CA SER A 200 10.32 7.53 -35.29
C SER A 200 11.04 8.78 -34.78
N ASP A 201 10.64 9.96 -35.26
CA ASP A 201 11.31 11.22 -34.92
C ASP A 201 10.69 11.93 -33.71
N HIS A 202 9.45 11.61 -33.36
CA HIS A 202 8.71 12.31 -32.32
C HIS A 202 7.76 11.36 -31.57
N PRO A 203 7.68 11.43 -30.23
CA PRO A 203 6.83 10.54 -29.44
C PRO A 203 5.33 10.73 -29.69
N ASP A 204 4.89 11.96 -29.97
CA ASP A 204 3.49 12.31 -30.22
C ASP A 204 3.31 13.40 -31.29
N PRO A 205 3.57 13.11 -32.58
CA PRO A 205 3.67 14.13 -33.63
C PRO A 205 2.39 14.93 -33.88
N HIS A 206 1.24 14.43 -33.40
CA HIS A 206 -0.06 15.06 -33.63
C HIS A 206 -0.82 15.40 -32.34
N GLY A 207 -0.22 15.23 -31.16
CA GLY A 207 -0.85 15.58 -29.88
C GLY A 207 -1.87 14.56 -29.35
N ALA A 208 -1.97 13.37 -29.94
CA ALA A 208 -2.98 12.38 -29.54
C ALA A 208 -2.69 11.78 -28.15
N LEU A 209 -1.41 11.60 -27.81
CA LEU A 209 -0.99 11.18 -26.47
C LEU A 209 -1.20 12.32 -25.47
N CYS A 210 -0.81 13.56 -25.81
CA CYS A 210 -1.06 14.75 -25.02
C CYS A 210 -2.54 14.90 -24.65
N ASP A 211 -3.43 14.79 -25.63
CA ASP A 211 -4.88 14.88 -25.40
C ASP A 211 -5.38 13.82 -24.41
N ALA A 212 -4.88 12.59 -24.53
CA ALA A 212 -5.22 11.50 -23.63
C ALA A 212 -4.69 11.75 -22.22
N LEU A 213 -3.47 12.26 -22.10
CA LEU A 213 -2.84 12.61 -20.81
C LEU A 213 -3.54 13.79 -20.15
N CYS A 214 -3.93 14.84 -20.87
CA CYS A 214 -4.69 15.96 -20.33
C CYS A 214 -6.02 15.48 -19.72
N ARG A 215 -6.74 14.59 -20.42
CA ARG A 215 -7.96 13.97 -19.87
C ARG A 215 -7.68 13.16 -18.61
N ALA A 216 -6.61 12.37 -18.60
CA ALA A 216 -6.23 11.58 -17.43
C ALA A 216 -5.84 12.48 -16.24
N PHE A 217 -5.02 13.49 -16.44
CA PHE A 217 -4.57 14.40 -15.39
C PHE A 217 -5.70 15.27 -14.85
N ARG A 218 -6.69 15.67 -15.67
CA ARG A 218 -7.90 16.34 -15.15
C ARG A 218 -8.70 15.48 -14.17
N LEU A 219 -8.66 14.15 -14.31
CA LEU A 219 -9.28 13.24 -13.36
C LEU A 219 -8.43 13.05 -12.11
N LEU A 220 -7.10 13.12 -12.23
CA LEU A 220 -6.16 12.93 -11.13
C LEU A 220 -6.00 14.20 -10.27
N LEU A 221 -5.81 15.36 -10.88
CA LEU A 221 -5.50 16.63 -10.21
C LEU A 221 -6.44 16.94 -9.03
N PRO A 222 -7.78 16.82 -9.13
CA PRO A 222 -8.66 17.06 -8.00
C PRO A 222 -8.36 16.18 -6.78
N SER A 223 -7.82 14.98 -6.99
CA SER A 223 -7.47 14.08 -5.89
C SER A 223 -6.22 14.53 -5.13
N PHE A 224 -5.36 15.32 -5.78
CA PHE A 224 -4.14 15.88 -5.18
C PHE A 224 -4.33 17.31 -4.67
N THR A 225 -5.21 18.11 -5.31
CA THR A 225 -5.40 19.53 -5.00
C THR A 225 -6.62 19.83 -4.13
N ASP A 226 -7.46 18.83 -3.81
CA ASP A 226 -8.62 19.05 -2.94
C ASP A 226 -8.15 19.45 -1.53
N PRO A 227 -8.47 20.67 -1.05
CA PRO A 227 -8.05 21.14 0.27
C PRO A 227 -8.66 20.32 1.42
N ARG A 228 -9.66 19.47 1.15
CA ARG A 228 -10.21 18.50 2.12
C ARG A 228 -9.30 17.27 2.27
N HIS A 229 -8.30 17.11 1.41
CA HIS A 229 -7.27 16.08 1.48
C HIS A 229 -6.01 16.81 1.95
N TYR A 230 -5.92 16.95 3.27
CA TYR A 230 -4.79 17.62 3.90
C TYR A 230 -3.60 16.66 3.98
N PRO A 231 -2.40 17.05 3.55
CA PRO A 231 -2.03 18.30 2.85
C PRO A 231 -2.24 18.22 1.32
N PRO A 232 -2.53 19.34 0.63
CA PRO A 232 -2.58 19.36 -0.83
C PRO A 232 -1.21 19.01 -1.41
N LEU A 233 -1.22 18.19 -2.46
CA LEU A 233 -0.02 17.64 -3.09
C LEU A 233 0.19 18.28 -4.46
N LYS A 234 1.41 18.75 -4.71
CA LYS A 234 1.83 19.15 -6.04
C LYS A 234 2.17 17.91 -6.86
N LEU A 235 1.45 17.69 -7.97
CA LEU A 235 1.73 16.58 -8.87
C LEU A 235 2.73 17.01 -9.95
N LEU A 236 3.89 16.35 -9.96
CA LEU A 236 4.94 16.52 -10.95
C LEU A 236 4.94 15.34 -11.94
N LEU A 237 5.42 15.59 -13.16
CA LEU A 237 5.54 14.59 -14.22
C LEU A 237 7.01 14.39 -14.58
N PHE A 238 7.44 13.13 -14.58
CA PHE A 238 8.60 12.69 -15.32
C PHE A 238 8.13 12.10 -16.66
N TRP A 239 8.52 12.73 -17.76
CA TRP A 239 8.28 12.27 -19.13
C TRP A 239 9.62 12.30 -19.85
N ASP A 240 10.24 11.14 -20.08
CA ASP A 240 11.60 10.99 -20.63
C ASP A 240 11.99 12.01 -21.73
N PHE A 241 11.15 12.21 -22.76
CA PHE A 241 11.36 13.15 -23.86
C PHE A 241 11.41 14.63 -23.43
N LEU A 242 10.65 14.99 -22.39
CA LEU A 242 10.58 16.34 -21.84
C LEU A 242 11.49 16.54 -20.62
N SER A 243 11.92 15.44 -19.99
CA SER A 243 12.57 15.43 -18.68
C SER A 243 14.07 15.13 -18.76
N LEU A 244 14.54 14.36 -19.73
CA LEU A 244 15.97 14.03 -19.85
C LEU A 244 16.70 15.07 -20.70
N HIS A 245 17.84 15.55 -20.20
CA HIS A 245 18.69 16.50 -20.92
C HIS A 245 19.60 15.76 -21.92
N ILE A 246 19.03 15.29 -23.03
CA ILE A 246 19.79 14.62 -24.11
C ILE A 246 20.42 15.71 -24.99
N GLN A 247 21.69 16.03 -24.77
CA GLN A 247 22.42 16.89 -25.70
C GLN A 247 22.96 16.04 -26.86
N PRO A 248 22.83 16.49 -28.12
CA PRO A 248 23.30 15.75 -29.29
C PRO A 248 24.82 15.54 -29.30
N ASP A 249 25.58 16.40 -28.62
CA ASP A 249 27.05 16.37 -28.62
C ASP A 249 27.66 15.62 -27.42
N ILE A 250 26.82 15.08 -26.53
CA ILE A 250 27.30 14.37 -25.36
C ILE A 250 27.83 12.98 -25.78
N PRO A 251 29.04 12.59 -25.33
CA PRO A 251 29.55 11.23 -25.53
C PRO A 251 28.54 10.16 -25.10
N GLU A 252 28.39 9.11 -25.89
CA GLU A 252 27.46 7.98 -25.67
C GLU A 252 27.50 7.48 -24.21
N ARG A 253 28.70 7.43 -23.60
CA ARG A 253 28.91 7.03 -22.20
C ARG A 253 28.12 7.86 -21.18
N ILE A 254 27.97 9.15 -21.41
CA ILE A 254 27.22 10.05 -20.52
C ILE A 254 25.72 9.90 -20.79
N GLN A 255 25.29 9.66 -22.04
CA GLN A 255 23.90 9.31 -22.33
C GLN A 255 23.50 8.01 -21.60
N TYR A 256 24.36 6.98 -21.63
CA TYR A 256 24.16 5.77 -20.83
C TYR A 256 24.04 6.04 -19.33
N ALA A 257 24.86 6.95 -18.80
CA ALA A 257 24.79 7.34 -17.38
C ALA A 257 23.47 8.05 -17.05
N GLN A 258 22.94 8.87 -17.95
CA GLN A 258 21.61 9.48 -17.82
C GLN A 258 20.51 8.43 -17.89
N MET A 259 20.59 7.45 -18.81
CA MET A 259 19.58 6.38 -18.89
C MET A 259 19.55 5.50 -17.64
N ARG A 260 20.68 5.35 -16.94
CA ARG A 260 20.71 4.67 -15.64
C ARG A 260 19.85 5.37 -14.59
N THR A 261 19.52 6.65 -14.70
CA THR A 261 18.63 7.32 -13.74
C THR A 261 17.18 6.83 -13.83
N MET A 262 16.79 6.20 -14.94
CA MET A 262 15.47 5.57 -15.09
C MET A 262 15.24 4.50 -14.02
N GLU A 263 16.29 3.84 -13.54
CA GLU A 263 16.18 2.86 -12.45
C GLU A 263 15.60 3.52 -11.19
N ILE A 264 16.03 4.74 -10.86
CA ILE A 264 15.60 5.46 -9.65
C ILE A 264 14.15 5.90 -9.78
N LEU A 265 13.73 6.33 -10.98
CA LEU A 265 12.37 6.80 -11.26
C LEU A 265 11.37 5.63 -11.32
N PHE A 266 11.57 4.71 -12.26
CA PHE A 266 10.66 3.58 -12.49
C PHE A 266 10.76 2.50 -11.42
N GLY A 267 11.93 2.36 -10.80
CA GLY A 267 12.18 1.44 -9.71
C GLY A 267 12.01 2.02 -8.31
N SER A 268 11.61 3.29 -8.18
CA SER A 268 11.36 3.89 -6.87
C SER A 268 10.34 3.08 -6.07
N LEU A 269 10.64 2.82 -4.80
CA LEU A 269 9.73 2.24 -3.82
C LEU A 269 9.06 3.32 -2.95
N HIS A 270 9.39 4.60 -3.16
CA HIS A 270 8.80 5.70 -2.40
C HIS A 270 7.32 5.88 -2.74
N GLU A 271 6.48 6.08 -1.73
CA GLU A 271 5.01 6.15 -1.87
C GLU A 271 4.53 7.32 -2.73
N ASN A 272 5.27 8.44 -2.73
CA ASN A 272 4.97 9.60 -3.57
C ASN A 272 5.40 9.44 -5.04
N VAL A 273 6.02 8.32 -5.44
CA VAL A 273 6.44 8.09 -6.83
C VAL A 273 5.51 7.08 -7.50
N LEU A 274 4.58 7.63 -8.28
CA LEU A 274 3.59 6.92 -9.07
C LEU A 274 4.14 6.58 -10.46
N LEU A 275 3.55 5.56 -11.07
CA LEU A 275 3.74 5.20 -12.46
C LEU A 275 2.43 5.39 -13.22
N LEU A 276 2.47 6.04 -14.37
CA LEU A 276 1.38 6.04 -15.35
C LEU A 276 1.80 5.24 -16.58
N ARG A 277 1.23 4.05 -16.76
CA ARG A 277 1.39 3.25 -17.99
C ARG A 277 0.38 3.74 -19.03
N CYS A 278 0.85 4.45 -20.04
CA CYS A 278 0.03 4.80 -21.19
C CYS A 278 0.00 3.65 -22.19
N MET A 279 -1.01 2.81 -22.04
CA MET A 279 -1.30 1.69 -22.92
C MET A 279 -2.12 2.10 -24.15
N TYR A 280 -2.62 3.33 -24.16
CA TYR A 280 -3.34 3.92 -25.28
C TYR A 280 -2.43 4.04 -26.51
N ILE A 281 -2.90 3.48 -27.63
CA ILE A 281 -2.27 3.62 -28.95
C ILE A 281 -3.36 4.11 -29.89
N PRO A 282 -3.27 5.35 -30.40
CA PRO A 282 -4.30 5.88 -31.28
C PRO A 282 -4.42 5.05 -32.56
N SER A 283 -5.65 4.75 -32.96
CA SER A 283 -5.96 4.09 -34.25
C SER A 283 -5.94 5.09 -35.41
N LEU A 284 -4.95 5.98 -35.46
CA LEU A 284 -4.87 7.08 -36.42
C LEU A 284 -3.91 6.74 -37.58
N PRO A 285 -4.19 7.17 -38.83
CA PRO A 285 -3.38 6.84 -40.01
C PRO A 285 -1.90 7.19 -39.86
N PHE A 286 -1.59 8.29 -39.18
CA PHE A 286 -0.24 8.81 -38.99
C PHE A 286 0.59 8.07 -37.93
N VAL A 287 -0.02 7.21 -37.11
CA VAL A 287 0.71 6.44 -36.09
C VAL A 287 1.54 5.37 -36.81
N GLN A 288 2.85 5.61 -36.89
CA GLN A 288 3.81 4.71 -37.53
C GLN A 288 4.01 3.45 -36.70
N ASN A 289 4.17 3.61 -35.38
CA ASN A 289 4.34 2.49 -34.46
C ASN A 289 3.02 2.09 -33.81
N ARG A 290 2.29 1.17 -34.45
CA ARG A 290 1.02 0.61 -33.95
C ARG A 290 1.19 -0.57 -33.00
N ARG A 291 2.43 -0.90 -32.59
CA ARG A 291 2.65 -2.09 -31.77
C ARG A 291 2.05 -1.90 -30.38
N PRO A 292 1.36 -2.90 -29.82
CA PRO A 292 0.87 -2.87 -28.45
C PRO A 292 1.96 -2.45 -27.46
N TYR A 293 1.59 -1.66 -26.44
CA TYR A 293 2.50 -1.14 -25.42
C TYR A 293 3.41 -2.23 -24.85
N VAL A 294 2.82 -3.36 -24.45
CA VAL A 294 3.52 -4.52 -23.86
C VAL A 294 4.50 -5.21 -24.81
N GLN A 295 4.49 -4.91 -26.10
CA GLN A 295 5.39 -5.47 -27.12
C GLN A 295 6.56 -4.55 -27.47
N ARG A 296 6.63 -3.35 -26.88
CA ARG A 296 7.70 -2.37 -27.11
C ARG A 296 8.84 -2.60 -26.11
N GLY A 297 10.07 -2.32 -26.54
CA GLY A 297 11.28 -2.55 -25.75
C GLY A 297 11.33 -1.76 -24.44
N TRP A 298 11.41 -0.43 -24.52
CA TRP A 298 11.47 0.48 -23.37
C TRP A 298 10.26 0.34 -22.42
N PRO A 299 9.01 0.35 -22.89
CA PRO A 299 7.85 0.03 -22.06
C PRO A 299 7.90 -1.32 -21.35
N LEU A 300 8.52 -2.34 -21.94
CA LEU A 300 8.71 -3.63 -21.29
C LEU A 300 9.69 -3.54 -20.13
N LEU A 301 10.83 -2.83 -20.31
CA LEU A 301 11.79 -2.57 -19.24
C LEU A 301 11.13 -1.80 -18.09
N GLU A 302 10.45 -0.70 -18.39
CA GLU A 302 9.76 0.14 -17.40
C GLU A 302 8.67 -0.65 -16.66
N SER A 303 7.91 -1.48 -17.38
CA SER A 303 6.94 -2.40 -16.79
C SER A 303 7.60 -3.42 -15.87
N ALA A 304 8.74 -4.00 -16.26
CA ALA A 304 9.48 -4.95 -15.46
C ALA A 304 10.04 -4.30 -14.19
N MET A 305 10.63 -3.10 -14.29
CA MET A 305 11.12 -2.36 -13.12
C MET A 305 9.99 -2.02 -12.14
N THR A 306 8.83 -1.66 -12.67
CA THR A 306 7.66 -1.25 -11.88
C THR A 306 6.83 -2.41 -11.34
N SER A 307 7.08 -3.65 -11.78
CA SER A 307 6.45 -4.84 -11.17
C SER A 307 6.78 -5.00 -9.68
N HIS A 308 7.84 -4.33 -9.22
CA HIS A 308 8.24 -4.23 -7.83
C HIS A 308 7.55 -3.08 -7.09
N LYS A 309 6.67 -2.31 -7.71
CA LYS A 309 5.91 -1.27 -7.03
C LYS A 309 4.63 -1.85 -6.42
N PRO A 310 4.09 -1.26 -5.34
CA PRO A 310 2.77 -1.67 -4.86
C PRO A 310 1.70 -1.36 -5.93
N PRO A 311 0.67 -2.21 -6.11
CA PRO A 311 -0.32 -2.04 -7.18
C PRO A 311 -1.00 -0.66 -7.20
N PHE A 312 -1.20 -0.04 -6.04
CA PHE A 312 -1.85 1.27 -5.95
C PHE A 312 -1.03 2.43 -6.54
N SER A 313 0.29 2.26 -6.67
CA SER A 313 1.17 3.26 -7.26
C SER A 313 1.28 3.14 -8.78
N ILE A 314 0.56 2.20 -9.39
CA ILE A 314 0.54 1.97 -10.84
C ILE A 314 -0.84 2.37 -11.38
N LEU A 315 -0.86 3.41 -12.20
CA LEU A 315 -2.00 3.91 -12.94
C LEU A 315 -1.91 3.42 -14.39
N GLU A 316 -3.05 3.13 -15.02
CA GLU A 316 -3.09 2.68 -16.41
C GLU A 316 -4.01 3.57 -17.24
N LEU A 317 -3.47 4.21 -18.27
CA LEU A 317 -4.25 4.93 -19.27
C LEU A 317 -4.47 4.02 -20.48
N ARG A 318 -5.74 3.64 -20.69
CA ARG A 318 -6.17 2.73 -21.76
C ARG A 318 -7.09 3.47 -22.73
N GLU A 319 -7.51 2.80 -23.79
CA GLU A 319 -8.44 3.36 -24.78
C GLU A 319 -9.81 3.71 -24.18
N ASP A 320 -10.25 2.96 -23.16
CA ASP A 320 -11.47 3.22 -22.38
C ASP A 320 -11.29 4.28 -21.28
N GLY A 321 -10.11 4.90 -21.19
CA GLY A 321 -9.80 5.96 -20.24
C GLY A 321 -8.81 5.55 -19.15
N LEU A 322 -8.70 6.39 -18.12
CA LEU A 322 -7.83 6.15 -16.99
C LEU A 322 -8.43 5.08 -16.08
N ARG A 323 -7.74 3.95 -15.95
CA ARG A 323 -8.04 2.92 -14.98
C ARG A 323 -7.25 3.16 -13.70
N LEU A 324 -8.01 3.23 -12.62
CA LEU A 324 -7.49 3.35 -11.28
C LEU A 324 -7.37 1.95 -10.66
N PRO A 325 -6.42 1.75 -9.73
CA PRO A 325 -6.35 0.52 -8.96
C PRO A 325 -7.71 0.21 -8.31
N PRO A 326 -8.12 -1.08 -8.23
CA PRO A 326 -9.42 -1.43 -7.67
C PRO A 326 -9.57 -0.90 -6.23
N PRO A 327 -10.68 -0.21 -5.91
CA PRO A 327 -10.87 0.45 -4.61
C PRO A 327 -11.19 -0.51 -3.45
N ASN A 328 -11.44 -1.81 -3.73
CA ASN A 328 -12.03 -2.73 -2.77
C ASN A 328 -11.02 -3.75 -2.22
N LEU A 329 -10.30 -3.34 -1.18
CA LEU A 329 -9.85 -4.20 -0.08
C LEU A 329 -9.79 -3.32 1.17
N SER A 330 -10.76 -3.50 2.06
CA SER A 330 -11.01 -2.60 3.20
C SER A 330 -9.85 -2.51 4.21
N GLU A 331 -8.84 -3.37 4.13
CA GLU A 331 -7.60 -3.28 4.94
C GLU A 331 -6.54 -2.36 4.32
N TRP A 332 -6.52 -2.21 2.99
CA TRP A 332 -5.58 -1.34 2.27
C TRP A 332 -6.02 0.12 2.24
N ALA A 333 -7.30 0.32 2.51
CA ALA A 333 -7.88 1.62 2.73
C ALA A 333 -7.20 2.35 3.90
N ASP A 334 -6.51 1.71 4.84
CA ASP A 334 -5.90 2.44 5.97
C ASP A 334 -4.45 2.90 5.68
N GLN A 335 -3.77 2.31 4.69
CA GLN A 335 -2.40 2.69 4.29
C GLN A 335 -2.37 3.56 3.03
N GLY A 336 -3.35 3.43 2.12
CA GLY A 336 -3.45 4.24 0.90
C GLY A 336 -4.45 5.41 0.94
N ARG A 337 -5.23 5.59 2.03
CA ARG A 337 -6.31 6.60 2.11
C ARG A 337 -5.83 8.06 2.04
N ALA A 338 -4.54 8.33 2.24
CA ALA A 338 -4.03 9.69 2.19
C ALA A 338 -3.90 10.23 0.74
N LEU A 339 -3.64 9.37 -0.25
CA LEU A 339 -3.06 9.83 -1.50
C LEU A 339 -4.01 10.09 -2.68
N LEU A 340 -5.08 9.32 -2.88
CA LEU A 340 -5.72 9.32 -4.22
C LEU A 340 -7.24 9.21 -4.31
N PHE A 341 -7.99 8.70 -3.33
CA PHE A 341 -9.43 8.46 -3.53
C PHE A 341 -10.27 8.71 -2.29
N LYS A 342 -10.71 9.95 -2.10
CA LYS A 342 -11.77 10.24 -1.13
C LYS A 342 -13.13 10.54 -1.74
N GLN A 343 -13.28 10.98 -2.99
CA GLN A 343 -14.62 11.15 -3.60
C GLN A 343 -14.58 11.07 -5.13
N SER A 344 -15.11 9.99 -5.74
CA SER A 344 -15.81 9.98 -7.05
C SER A 344 -16.08 8.58 -7.65
N TYR A 345 -16.38 7.56 -6.84
CA TYR A 345 -17.01 6.34 -7.36
C TYR A 345 -18.27 6.01 -6.56
N ARG A 346 -19.44 6.29 -7.16
CA ARG A 346 -20.71 5.70 -6.70
C ARG A 346 -20.62 4.19 -7.01
N SER A 347 -20.29 3.39 -6.01
CA SER A 347 -20.32 1.93 -6.13
C SER A 347 -21.70 1.47 -6.62
N PRO A 348 -21.78 0.48 -7.53
CA PRO A 348 -22.97 -0.34 -7.67
C PRO A 348 -23.31 -0.95 -6.31
N ARG A 349 -24.60 -0.99 -5.99
CA ARG A 349 -25.22 -1.41 -4.72
C ARG A 349 -24.59 -2.71 -4.17
N GLN A 350 -23.98 -2.67 -2.98
CA GLN A 350 -23.36 -3.84 -2.32
C GLN A 350 -24.40 -4.82 -1.72
N GLY A 351 -25.37 -5.26 -2.53
CA GLY A 351 -26.22 -6.42 -2.25
C GLY A 351 -25.77 -7.71 -2.94
N HIS A 352 -24.81 -7.63 -3.88
CA HIS A 352 -24.40 -8.72 -4.78
C HIS A 352 -22.88 -8.79 -4.99
N LEU A 353 -22.08 -8.60 -3.93
CA LEU A 353 -20.60 -8.56 -4.04
C LEU A 353 -19.90 -9.86 -4.50
N PRO A 354 -20.40 -11.09 -4.26
CA PRO A 354 -19.77 -12.28 -4.82
C PRO A 354 -19.80 -12.29 -6.36
N ASN A 355 -20.80 -11.65 -6.98
CA ASN A 355 -21.02 -11.72 -8.41
C ASN A 355 -20.29 -10.65 -9.22
N VAL A 356 -19.77 -9.56 -8.63
CA VAL A 356 -19.08 -8.51 -9.41
C VAL A 356 -17.62 -8.88 -9.69
N ILE A 357 -16.94 -9.55 -8.75
CA ILE A 357 -15.61 -10.12 -8.99
C ILE A 357 -15.73 -11.44 -9.78
N ALA A 358 -16.75 -12.26 -9.49
CA ALA A 358 -16.99 -13.47 -10.28
C ALA A 358 -17.48 -13.18 -11.72
N ALA A 359 -18.21 -12.10 -11.99
CA ALA A 359 -18.59 -11.72 -13.36
C ALA A 359 -17.43 -11.17 -14.19
N SER A 360 -16.30 -10.80 -13.55
CA SER A 360 -15.05 -10.45 -14.24
C SER A 360 -14.18 -11.68 -14.56
N THR A 361 -14.72 -12.90 -14.47
CA THR A 361 -14.08 -14.13 -14.98
C THR A 361 -14.42 -14.41 -16.45
N LYS A 362 -14.92 -13.42 -17.18
CA LYS A 362 -14.89 -13.48 -18.65
C LYS A 362 -13.43 -13.67 -19.05
N ALA A 363 -13.13 -14.73 -19.80
CA ALA A 363 -11.77 -15.11 -20.19
C ALA A 363 -10.95 -13.86 -20.52
N ILE A 364 -9.92 -13.61 -19.70
CA ILE A 364 -9.00 -12.48 -19.90
C ILE A 364 -8.51 -12.56 -21.34
N ASN A 365 -8.77 -11.51 -22.13
CA ASN A 365 -8.32 -11.45 -23.51
C ASN A 365 -6.78 -11.57 -23.51
N GLU A 366 -6.21 -12.16 -24.55
CA GLU A 366 -4.76 -12.33 -24.69
C GLU A 366 -4.00 -11.00 -24.49
N LYS A 367 -4.60 -9.87 -24.91
CA LYS A 367 -4.07 -8.52 -24.64
C LYS A 367 -3.90 -8.21 -23.15
N ASP A 368 -4.87 -8.59 -22.32
CA ASP A 368 -4.84 -8.36 -20.87
C ASP A 368 -3.85 -9.29 -20.16
N ARG A 369 -3.63 -10.51 -20.68
CA ARG A 369 -2.63 -11.44 -20.12
C ARG A 369 -1.22 -10.87 -20.14
N PHE A 370 -0.87 -10.10 -21.18
CA PHE A 370 0.44 -9.44 -21.24
C PHE A 370 0.58 -8.33 -20.19
N VAL A 371 -0.51 -7.65 -19.84
CA VAL A 371 -0.52 -6.62 -18.79
C VAL A 371 -0.27 -7.27 -17.43
N GLU A 372 -0.97 -8.36 -17.15
CA GLU A 372 -0.74 -9.12 -15.92
C GLU A 372 0.69 -9.70 -15.86
N ALA A 373 1.23 -10.16 -17.00
CA ALA A 373 2.62 -10.61 -17.09
C ALA A 373 3.66 -9.53 -16.78
N ALA A 374 3.32 -8.26 -17.01
CA ALA A 374 4.12 -7.10 -16.70
C ALA A 374 3.99 -6.63 -15.23
N ARG A 375 3.01 -7.17 -14.49
CA ARG A 375 2.83 -6.89 -13.05
C ARG A 375 3.53 -7.90 -12.16
N VAL A 376 3.78 -9.11 -12.65
CA VAL A 376 4.55 -10.12 -11.93
C VAL A 376 6.06 -9.82 -12.05
N PRO A 377 6.81 -9.75 -10.94
CA PRO A 377 8.26 -9.61 -10.97
C PRO A 377 8.98 -10.68 -11.79
N ARG A 378 10.17 -10.34 -12.28
CA ARG A 378 11.01 -11.21 -13.13
C ARG A 378 12.40 -11.36 -12.53
N THR A 379 12.99 -12.52 -12.72
CA THR A 379 14.44 -12.68 -12.52
C THR A 379 15.20 -12.03 -13.68
N PRO A 380 16.48 -11.66 -13.51
CA PRO A 380 17.31 -11.19 -14.62
C PRO A 380 17.33 -12.16 -15.80
N ALA A 381 17.47 -13.46 -15.52
CA ALA A 381 17.46 -14.51 -16.55
C ALA A 381 16.13 -14.60 -17.30
N ASP A 382 14.99 -14.49 -16.60
CA ASP A 382 13.68 -14.48 -17.25
C ASP A 382 13.46 -13.25 -18.12
N PHE A 383 13.98 -12.10 -17.68
CA PHE A 383 13.89 -10.86 -18.44
C PHE A 383 14.78 -10.91 -19.70
N GLU A 384 16.02 -11.37 -19.57
CA GLU A 384 16.91 -11.59 -20.71
C GLU A 384 16.32 -12.58 -21.72
N ALA A 385 15.81 -13.72 -21.26
CA ALA A 385 15.15 -14.70 -22.12
C ALA A 385 13.90 -14.12 -22.82
N LEU A 386 13.14 -13.26 -22.13
CA LEU A 386 12.01 -12.54 -22.72
C LEU A 386 12.45 -11.58 -23.81
N MET A 387 13.56 -10.86 -23.60
CA MET A 387 14.13 -9.92 -24.57
C MET A 387 14.69 -10.66 -25.80
N GLU A 388 15.35 -11.81 -25.61
CA GLU A 388 15.83 -12.64 -26.71
C GLU A 388 14.68 -13.26 -27.51
N LYS A 389 13.64 -13.76 -26.83
CA LYS A 389 12.43 -14.27 -27.50
C LYS A 389 11.75 -13.20 -28.37
N ARG A 390 11.95 -11.92 -28.04
CA ARG A 390 11.41 -10.77 -28.77
C ARG A 390 12.34 -10.22 -29.82
N ARG A 391 13.58 -10.72 -29.94
CA ARG A 391 14.53 -10.34 -30.99
C ARG A 391 13.98 -10.40 -32.43
N PRO A 392 13.18 -11.41 -32.85
CA PRO A 392 12.62 -11.42 -34.21
C PRO A 392 11.52 -10.37 -34.42
N LEU A 393 10.99 -9.79 -33.33
CA LEU A 393 10.10 -8.63 -33.42
C LEU A 393 11.00 -7.39 -33.47
N PRO A 394 10.71 -6.38 -34.30
CA PRO A 394 11.53 -5.17 -34.33
C PRO A 394 11.24 -4.27 -33.11
N ALA A 395 11.18 -4.86 -31.91
CA ALA A 395 10.75 -4.27 -30.64
C ALA A 395 11.55 -3.02 -30.26
N PHE A 396 12.78 -2.93 -30.77
CA PHE A 396 13.64 -1.77 -30.75
C PHE A 396 13.88 -1.28 -32.17
N SER A 397 13.95 0.04 -32.34
CA SER A 397 14.49 0.67 -33.55
C SER A 397 15.99 0.44 -33.67
N VAL A 398 16.69 0.32 -32.53
CA VAL A 398 18.14 0.14 -32.42
C VAL A 398 18.45 -1.11 -31.58
N GLU A 399 19.16 -2.08 -32.15
CA GLU A 399 19.48 -3.34 -31.44
C GLU A 399 20.31 -3.12 -30.15
N ALA A 400 21.12 -2.05 -30.10
CA ALA A 400 21.90 -1.67 -28.92
C ALA A 400 21.01 -1.40 -27.69
N ASP A 401 19.82 -0.81 -27.88
CA ASP A 401 18.87 -0.53 -26.79
C ASP A 401 18.40 -1.80 -26.10
N ARG A 402 18.35 -2.94 -26.81
CA ARG A 402 17.99 -4.23 -26.21
C ARG A 402 19.00 -4.65 -25.17
N TYR A 403 20.29 -4.60 -25.52
CA TYR A 403 21.39 -4.92 -24.60
C TYR A 403 21.41 -3.94 -23.43
N LEU A 404 21.18 -2.66 -23.70
CA LEU A 404 21.07 -1.66 -22.65
C LEU A 404 19.92 -1.97 -21.69
N CYS A 405 18.73 -2.32 -22.19
CA CYS A 405 17.61 -2.69 -21.33
C CYS A 405 17.93 -3.92 -20.47
N VAL A 406 18.60 -4.93 -21.03
CA VAL A 406 19.02 -6.11 -20.26
C VAL A 406 20.06 -5.75 -19.21
N ASP A 407 21.06 -4.92 -19.55
CA ASP A 407 22.07 -4.42 -18.59
C ASP A 407 21.44 -3.63 -17.45
N LEU A 408 20.55 -2.68 -17.78
CA LEU A 408 19.81 -1.87 -16.82
C LEU A 408 19.01 -2.76 -15.86
N PHE A 409 18.20 -3.68 -16.39
CA PHE A 409 17.39 -4.58 -15.55
C PHE A 409 18.25 -5.52 -14.70
N THR A 410 19.32 -6.06 -15.25
CA THR A 410 20.22 -6.99 -14.55
C THR A 410 21.01 -6.30 -13.44
N SER A 411 21.39 -5.04 -13.63
CA SER A 411 22.00 -4.19 -12.60
C SER A 411 20.98 -3.80 -11.51
N PHE A 412 19.75 -3.50 -11.91
CA PHE A 412 18.69 -3.01 -11.05
C PHE A 412 18.07 -4.10 -10.14
N ALA A 413 17.68 -5.23 -10.73
CA ALA A 413 16.83 -6.22 -10.06
C ALA A 413 17.43 -6.79 -8.77
N PRO A 414 18.74 -7.17 -8.70
CA PRO A 414 19.34 -7.68 -7.46
C PRO A 414 19.23 -6.67 -6.31
N THR A 415 19.43 -5.38 -6.61
CA THR A 415 19.35 -4.32 -5.62
C THR A 415 17.94 -4.20 -5.04
N LEU A 416 16.91 -4.22 -5.89
CA LEU A 416 15.52 -4.20 -5.41
C LEU A 416 15.12 -5.47 -4.67
N ALA A 417 15.61 -6.63 -5.08
CA ALA A 417 15.30 -7.89 -4.41
C ALA A 417 15.72 -7.87 -2.93
N VAL A 418 16.86 -7.26 -2.63
CA VAL A 418 17.36 -7.09 -1.25
C VAL A 418 16.49 -6.14 -0.43
N LEU A 419 15.99 -5.07 -1.04
CA LEU A 419 15.15 -4.07 -0.38
C LEU A 419 13.70 -4.50 -0.17
N ARG A 420 13.25 -5.53 -0.88
CA ARG A 420 11.83 -5.83 -0.97
C ARG A 420 11.35 -6.57 0.28
N GLU A 421 10.52 -5.87 1.05
CA GLU A 421 9.88 -6.46 2.22
C GLU A 421 8.53 -7.10 1.92
N THR A 422 7.82 -6.57 0.94
CA THR A 422 6.47 -7.01 0.59
C THR A 422 6.36 -7.24 -0.91
N ILE A 423 5.95 -8.42 -1.36
CA ILE A 423 5.44 -8.63 -2.71
C ILE A 423 3.92 -8.59 -2.61
N SER A 424 3.29 -7.68 -3.35
CA SER A 424 1.84 -7.58 -3.44
C SER A 424 1.42 -7.67 -4.90
N LEU A 425 0.70 -8.74 -5.24
CA LEU A 425 0.15 -9.01 -6.57
C LEU A 425 -1.37 -9.13 -6.51
N VAL A 426 -1.98 -8.37 -5.62
CA VAL A 426 -3.42 -8.43 -5.40
C VAL A 426 -4.17 -8.00 -6.63
N GLY A 427 -5.20 -8.78 -6.98
CA GLY A 427 -6.00 -8.56 -8.17
C GLY A 427 -5.29 -8.93 -9.48
N VAL A 428 -4.01 -9.34 -9.45
CA VAL A 428 -3.30 -9.86 -10.62
C VAL A 428 -3.75 -11.29 -10.87
N ASP A 429 -4.26 -11.61 -12.05
CA ASP A 429 -4.70 -12.97 -12.37
C ASP A 429 -3.50 -13.93 -12.54
N LEU A 430 -3.28 -14.77 -11.53
CA LEU A 430 -2.25 -15.81 -11.49
C LEU A 430 -2.79 -17.21 -11.82
N SER A 431 -3.95 -17.31 -12.49
CA SER A 431 -4.48 -18.58 -12.99
C SER A 431 -3.60 -19.20 -14.09
N SER A 432 -2.82 -18.38 -14.80
CA SER A 432 -1.87 -18.85 -15.81
C SER A 432 -0.70 -19.59 -15.16
N THR A 433 -0.48 -20.84 -15.58
CA THR A 433 0.68 -21.63 -15.15
C THR A 433 2.01 -20.94 -15.48
N SER A 434 2.10 -20.18 -16.58
CA SER A 434 3.34 -19.46 -16.93
C SER A 434 3.63 -18.29 -16.00
N LEU A 435 2.59 -17.54 -15.60
CA LEU A 435 2.73 -16.42 -14.65
C LEU A 435 3.04 -16.92 -13.25
N MET A 436 2.39 -18.01 -12.85
CA MET A 436 2.69 -18.67 -11.59
C MET A 436 4.12 -19.20 -11.56
N GLN A 437 4.61 -19.80 -12.65
CA GLN A 437 6.00 -20.26 -12.76
C GLN A 437 6.98 -19.08 -12.66
N GLN A 438 6.71 -17.98 -13.35
CA GLN A 438 7.50 -16.75 -13.24
C GLN A 438 7.58 -16.24 -11.78
N LEU A 439 6.46 -16.20 -11.05
CA LEU A 439 6.46 -15.83 -9.63
C LEU A 439 7.25 -16.82 -8.77
N VAL A 440 7.14 -18.12 -9.04
CA VAL A 440 7.91 -19.17 -8.35
C VAL A 440 9.41 -18.99 -8.55
N ASP A 441 9.83 -18.72 -9.78
CA ASP A 441 11.25 -18.53 -10.11
C ASP A 441 11.77 -17.24 -9.51
N TYR A 442 10.97 -16.18 -9.50
CA TYR A 442 11.28 -14.94 -8.79
C TYR A 442 11.45 -15.16 -7.29
N VAL A 443 10.51 -15.83 -6.61
CA VAL A 443 10.58 -16.13 -5.17
C VAL A 443 11.84 -16.93 -4.84
N LYS A 444 12.15 -17.97 -5.62
CA LYS A 444 13.38 -18.78 -5.45
C LYS A 444 14.64 -17.97 -5.70
N TRP A 445 14.61 -17.04 -6.64
CA TRP A 445 15.74 -16.18 -6.95
C TRP A 445 15.96 -15.16 -5.83
N VAL A 446 14.92 -14.50 -5.32
CA VAL A 446 15.02 -13.60 -4.15
C VAL A 446 15.57 -14.33 -2.93
N ALA A 447 15.12 -15.56 -2.68
CA ALA A 447 15.62 -16.41 -1.61
C ALA A 447 17.13 -16.74 -1.72
N LYS A 448 17.65 -16.78 -2.95
CA LYS A 448 19.07 -17.07 -3.23
C LYS A 448 19.89 -15.83 -3.50
N ALA A 449 19.25 -14.67 -3.65
CA ALA A 449 19.92 -13.44 -4.02
C ALA A 449 20.99 -13.19 -2.97
N PRO A 450 22.28 -13.11 -3.38
CA PRO A 450 23.32 -12.79 -2.41
C PRO A 450 22.95 -11.44 -1.78
N PRO A 451 23.20 -11.24 -0.48
CA PRO A 451 23.19 -9.89 0.06
C PRO A 451 24.09 -9.07 -0.86
N ALA A 452 23.59 -7.94 -1.37
CA ALA A 452 24.33 -7.12 -2.33
C ALA A 452 25.78 -6.98 -1.85
N GLU A 453 26.78 -7.13 -2.72
CA GLU A 453 28.20 -7.10 -2.29
C GLU A 453 28.54 -5.83 -1.49
N SER A 454 27.77 -4.76 -1.68
CA SER A 454 27.84 -3.53 -0.90
C SER A 454 27.27 -3.63 0.52
N ALA A 455 26.26 -4.47 0.77
CA ALA A 455 25.46 -4.53 2.00
C ALA A 455 26.21 -5.04 3.25
N GLY A 456 27.53 -5.29 3.15
CA GLY A 456 28.36 -5.72 4.28
C GLY A 456 28.14 -7.18 4.71
N LYS A 457 29.16 -7.76 5.33
CA LYS A 457 29.07 -9.10 5.93
C LYS A 457 28.03 -9.08 7.07
N GLY A 458 26.91 -9.78 6.89
CA GLY A 458 25.95 -10.02 7.97
C GLY A 458 24.48 -9.73 7.65
N VAL A 459 24.15 -9.11 6.52
CA VAL A 459 22.74 -8.92 6.14
C VAL A 459 22.16 -10.28 5.71
N PRO A 460 21.09 -10.77 6.36
CA PRO A 460 20.47 -12.05 5.99
C PRO A 460 19.97 -12.02 4.54
N ALA A 461 20.08 -13.15 3.83
CA ALA A 461 19.61 -13.29 2.47
C ALA A 461 18.08 -13.09 2.39
N GLY A 462 17.67 -12.01 1.73
CA GLY A 462 16.26 -11.66 1.48
C GLY A 462 15.53 -11.02 2.68
N ARG A 463 14.95 -9.82 2.48
CA ARG A 463 14.09 -9.14 3.46
C ARG A 463 12.60 -9.41 3.25
N LEU A 464 12.23 -10.39 2.44
CA LEU A 464 10.83 -10.58 2.05
C LEU A 464 9.99 -11.15 3.21
N HIS A 465 9.30 -10.27 3.92
CA HIS A 465 8.44 -10.56 5.07
C HIS A 465 7.00 -10.89 4.65
N THR A 466 6.50 -10.25 3.59
CA THR A 466 5.10 -10.36 3.21
C THR A 466 4.94 -10.77 1.76
N VAL A 467 4.11 -11.79 1.52
CA VAL A 467 3.66 -12.19 0.18
C VAL A 467 2.14 -12.11 0.15
N ASP A 468 1.62 -11.10 -0.53
CA ASP A 468 0.19 -10.86 -0.68
C ASP A 468 -0.27 -11.14 -2.11
N LEU A 469 -1.02 -12.23 -2.24
CA LEU A 469 -1.63 -12.73 -3.48
C LEU A 469 -3.16 -12.79 -3.31
N SER A 470 -3.72 -11.85 -2.54
CA SER A 470 -5.16 -11.77 -2.32
C SER A 470 -5.89 -11.42 -3.62
N ALA A 471 -7.03 -12.06 -3.88
CA ALA A 471 -7.83 -11.86 -5.09
C ALA A 471 -7.04 -12.07 -6.40
N SER A 472 -6.00 -12.90 -6.38
CA SER A 472 -5.12 -13.17 -7.53
C SER A 472 -5.55 -14.39 -8.34
N ASN A 473 -6.81 -14.84 -8.19
CA ASN A 473 -7.39 -15.98 -8.88
C ASN A 473 -6.54 -17.27 -8.78
N LEU A 474 -5.97 -17.52 -7.60
CA LEU A 474 -5.14 -18.69 -7.34
C LEU A 474 -6.00 -19.96 -7.26
N SER A 475 -5.54 -20.98 -7.98
CA SER A 475 -6.08 -22.34 -7.91
C SER A 475 -5.29 -23.22 -6.95
N ASP A 476 -5.85 -24.38 -6.58
CA ASP A 476 -5.12 -25.45 -5.91
C ASP A 476 -3.77 -25.79 -6.55
N LYS A 477 -3.73 -25.83 -7.90
CA LYS A 477 -2.51 -26.07 -8.66
C LYS A 477 -1.50 -24.94 -8.48
N SER A 478 -1.96 -23.69 -8.55
CA SER A 478 -1.11 -22.50 -8.40
C SER A 478 -0.45 -22.47 -7.01
N VAL A 479 -1.23 -22.73 -5.95
CA VAL A 479 -0.71 -22.81 -4.58
C VAL A 479 0.28 -23.97 -4.42
N SER A 480 0.02 -25.10 -5.07
CA SER A 480 0.92 -26.26 -5.06
C SER A 480 2.28 -25.98 -5.72
N MET A 481 2.31 -25.14 -6.76
CA MET A 481 3.56 -24.68 -7.37
C MET A 481 4.30 -23.68 -6.47
N LEU A 482 3.56 -22.82 -5.78
CA LEU A 482 4.11 -21.75 -4.93
C LEU A 482 4.70 -22.28 -3.62
N ALA A 483 4.02 -23.21 -2.95
CA ALA A 483 4.37 -23.63 -1.59
C ALA A 483 5.84 -24.08 -1.42
N PRO A 484 6.43 -24.86 -2.35
CA PRO A 484 7.86 -25.22 -2.29
C PRO A 484 8.81 -24.02 -2.43
N ALA A 485 8.40 -22.97 -3.14
CA ALA A 485 9.20 -21.76 -3.29
C ALA A 485 9.17 -20.89 -2.03
N LEU A 486 7.99 -20.75 -1.38
CA LEU A 486 7.86 -19.99 -0.13
C LEU A 486 8.77 -20.51 0.98
N ARG A 487 9.02 -21.83 1.01
CA ARG A 487 9.99 -22.48 1.90
C ARG A 487 11.39 -21.85 1.84
N SER A 488 11.76 -21.29 0.69
CA SER A 488 13.09 -20.70 0.50
C SER A 488 13.22 -19.29 1.08
N LEU A 489 12.14 -18.70 1.61
CA LEU A 489 12.12 -17.36 2.18
C LEU A 489 12.30 -17.41 3.71
N PRO A 490 13.52 -17.28 4.27
CA PRO A 490 13.74 -17.41 5.71
C PRO A 490 13.08 -16.31 6.54
N ALA A 491 12.85 -15.15 5.94
CA ALA A 491 12.26 -13.97 6.58
C ALA A 491 10.73 -13.88 6.44
N LEU A 492 10.06 -14.83 5.77
CA LEU A 492 8.62 -14.74 5.51
C LEU A 492 7.81 -14.77 6.81
N GLN A 493 7.04 -13.70 7.05
CA GLN A 493 6.17 -13.50 8.21
C GLN A 493 4.70 -13.63 7.85
N ASP A 494 4.28 -13.02 6.74
CA ASP A 494 2.88 -12.90 6.37
C ASP A 494 2.64 -13.46 4.96
N LEU A 495 1.74 -14.44 4.87
CA LEU A 495 1.25 -14.99 3.60
C LEU A 495 -0.24 -14.70 3.46
N MET A 496 -0.60 -13.80 2.55
CA MET A 496 -1.98 -13.42 2.30
C MET A 496 -2.48 -14.03 0.99
N LEU A 497 -3.47 -14.91 1.10
CA LEU A 497 -4.08 -15.64 0.00
C LEU A 497 -5.60 -15.42 -0.03
N SER A 498 -6.08 -14.34 0.58
CA SER A 498 -7.51 -14.07 0.75
C SER A 498 -8.24 -13.86 -0.59
N ASN A 499 -9.54 -14.11 -0.65
CA ASN A 499 -10.42 -13.93 -1.80
C ASN A 499 -10.01 -14.73 -3.05
N ASN A 500 -9.32 -15.86 -2.87
CA ASN A 500 -9.04 -16.80 -3.95
C ASN A 500 -10.05 -17.95 -3.92
N ASN A 501 -11.06 -17.87 -4.77
CA ASN A 501 -12.22 -18.78 -4.74
C ASN A 501 -11.86 -20.24 -5.06
N GLU A 502 -10.73 -20.47 -5.72
CA GLU A 502 -10.29 -21.79 -6.19
C GLU A 502 -9.29 -22.48 -5.24
N ILE A 503 -9.05 -21.91 -4.04
CA ILE A 503 -8.25 -22.52 -2.98
C ILE A 503 -9.12 -23.46 -2.14
N GLY A 504 -8.81 -24.75 -2.17
CA GLY A 504 -9.50 -25.81 -1.45
C GLY A 504 -8.57 -26.69 -0.60
N PRO A 505 -8.99 -27.94 -0.28
CA PRO A 505 -8.18 -28.88 0.50
C PRO A 505 -6.81 -29.20 -0.12
N PRO A 506 -6.65 -29.40 -1.44
CA PRO A 506 -5.34 -29.65 -2.04
C PRO A 506 -4.36 -28.48 -1.86
N ALA A 507 -4.80 -27.23 -2.04
CA ALA A 507 -3.97 -26.06 -1.70
C ALA A 507 -3.53 -26.06 -0.24
N CYS A 508 -4.46 -26.31 0.70
CA CYS A 508 -4.15 -26.34 2.12
C CYS A 508 -3.15 -27.46 2.44
N GLN A 509 -3.28 -28.63 1.81
CA GLN A 509 -2.32 -29.73 1.93
C GLN A 509 -0.94 -29.33 1.39
N ALA A 510 -0.89 -28.65 0.24
CA ALA A 510 0.36 -28.20 -0.35
C ALA A 510 1.05 -27.13 0.51
N LEU A 511 0.30 -26.18 1.09
CA LEU A 511 0.82 -25.22 2.06
C LEU A 511 1.35 -25.94 3.31
N ALA A 512 0.56 -26.86 3.87
CA ALA A 512 0.99 -27.68 4.99
C ALA A 512 2.30 -28.39 4.67
N THR A 513 2.39 -29.08 3.54
CA THR A 513 3.60 -29.83 3.16
C THR A 513 4.78 -28.92 2.84
N GLY A 514 4.55 -27.82 2.12
CA GLY A 514 5.61 -26.92 1.65
C GLY A 514 6.21 -26.05 2.75
N LEU A 515 5.39 -25.61 3.71
CA LEU A 515 5.82 -24.76 4.83
C LEU A 515 6.25 -25.59 6.05
N SER A 516 5.80 -26.84 6.16
CA SER A 516 6.28 -27.78 7.16
C SER A 516 7.65 -28.29 6.79
N LEU A 517 8.66 -27.97 7.59
CA LEU A 517 9.89 -28.73 7.55
C LEU A 517 10.09 -29.53 8.82
N SER A 518 10.50 -30.76 8.58
CA SER A 518 11.25 -31.59 9.49
C SER A 518 12.40 -32.09 8.64
N LYS A 519 13.56 -31.42 8.68
CA LYS A 519 14.77 -32.22 8.48
C LYS A 519 14.86 -33.14 9.70
N PRO A 520 14.99 -34.46 9.54
CA PRO A 520 15.29 -35.32 10.68
C PRO A 520 16.64 -34.88 11.25
N GLY A 521 16.61 -34.17 12.39
CA GLY A 521 17.80 -33.68 13.11
C GLY A 521 18.25 -32.24 12.87
N GLY A 522 17.44 -31.35 12.28
CA GLY A 522 17.82 -29.93 12.13
C GLY A 522 16.65 -28.96 12.18
N GLU A 523 16.78 -27.88 12.97
CA GLU A 523 15.85 -26.75 13.04
C GLU A 523 15.53 -26.26 11.63
N THR A 524 14.39 -26.67 11.11
CA THR A 524 13.92 -26.23 9.80
C THR A 524 12.42 -26.17 9.89
N GLY A 525 11.91 -24.95 9.96
CA GLY A 525 10.54 -24.51 9.72
C GLY A 525 10.66 -23.10 9.14
N LEU A 526 9.56 -22.42 8.86
CA LEU A 526 9.57 -20.96 8.76
C LEU A 526 9.26 -20.42 10.17
N PRO A 527 10.27 -20.26 11.06
CA PRO A 527 10.01 -19.84 12.43
C PRO A 527 9.35 -18.47 12.51
N GLN A 528 9.59 -17.63 11.50
CA GLN A 528 9.08 -16.26 11.42
C GLN A 528 7.66 -16.16 10.86
N LEU A 529 7.08 -17.25 10.30
CA LEU A 529 5.75 -17.17 9.69
C LEU A 529 4.69 -17.00 10.79
N HIS A 530 4.10 -15.81 10.86
CA HIS A 530 3.14 -15.40 11.87
C HIS A 530 1.71 -15.39 11.36
N LEU A 531 1.48 -15.21 10.06
CA LEU A 531 0.15 -15.11 9.49
C LEU A 531 0.01 -15.89 8.18
N VAL A 532 -1.04 -16.70 8.09
CA VAL A 532 -1.59 -17.21 6.83
C VAL A 532 -3.04 -16.76 6.73
N ALA A 533 -3.33 -15.83 5.80
CA ALA A 533 -4.67 -15.32 5.57
C ALA A 533 -5.32 -16.02 4.36
N LEU A 534 -6.50 -16.58 4.60
CA LEU A 534 -7.30 -17.37 3.66
C LEU A 534 -8.76 -16.89 3.68
N ASP A 535 -8.99 -15.63 4.07
CA ASP A 535 -10.33 -15.06 4.13
C ASP A 535 -10.99 -15.08 2.75
N GLY A 536 -12.31 -15.21 2.66
CA GLY A 536 -13.05 -15.19 1.40
C GLY A 536 -12.77 -16.37 0.45
N CYS A 537 -11.94 -17.33 0.83
CA CYS A 537 -11.67 -18.53 0.02
C CYS A 537 -12.82 -19.53 0.16
N ILE A 538 -13.82 -19.43 -0.71
CA ILE A 538 -15.09 -20.15 -0.58
C ILE A 538 -14.96 -21.68 -0.63
N LYS A 539 -13.89 -22.24 -1.23
CA LYS A 539 -13.64 -23.69 -1.28
C LYS A 539 -12.91 -24.25 -0.07
N ILE A 540 -12.54 -23.41 0.89
CA ILE A 540 -12.01 -23.88 2.17
C ILE A 540 -13.17 -24.47 2.98
N THR A 541 -13.07 -25.77 3.21
CA THR A 541 -14.06 -26.61 3.91
C THR A 541 -13.44 -27.28 5.12
N ASP A 542 -14.23 -28.07 5.84
CA ASP A 542 -13.79 -28.85 6.99
C ASP A 542 -12.63 -29.80 6.68
N ALA A 543 -12.53 -30.26 5.43
CA ALA A 543 -11.42 -31.11 4.98
C ALA A 543 -10.06 -30.41 5.07
N CYS A 544 -10.03 -29.06 4.98
CA CYS A 544 -8.81 -28.27 5.08
C CYS A 544 -8.24 -28.25 6.51
N LEU A 545 -9.04 -28.57 7.55
CA LEU A 545 -8.60 -28.46 8.93
C LEU A 545 -7.35 -29.23 9.24
N ARG A 546 -7.27 -30.47 8.77
CA ARG A 546 -6.16 -31.35 9.14
C ARG A 546 -4.84 -30.73 8.71
N HIS A 547 -4.83 -30.10 7.54
CA HIS A 547 -3.68 -29.41 6.98
C HIS A 547 -3.39 -28.07 7.68
N VAL A 548 -4.45 -27.30 7.98
CA VAL A 548 -4.35 -26.04 8.75
C VAL A 548 -3.81 -26.30 10.16
N ASN A 549 -4.30 -27.34 10.84
CA ASN A 549 -3.82 -27.74 12.15
C ASN A 549 -2.40 -28.30 12.08
N ASP A 550 -2.03 -29.04 11.03
CA ASP A 550 -0.66 -29.52 10.83
C ASP A 550 0.34 -28.36 10.78
N LEU A 551 0.03 -27.29 10.03
CA LEU A 551 0.81 -26.06 10.03
C LEU A 551 0.99 -25.48 11.44
N ARG A 552 -0.10 -25.40 12.21
CA ARG A 552 -0.07 -24.86 13.57
C ARG A 552 0.68 -25.74 14.56
N THR A 553 0.57 -27.06 14.45
CA THR A 553 1.31 -27.98 15.33
C THR A 553 2.82 -27.83 15.17
N LYS A 554 3.27 -27.39 13.99
CA LYS A 554 4.69 -27.16 13.67
C LYS A 554 5.13 -25.72 13.95
N ASN A 555 4.21 -24.75 13.91
CA ASN A 555 4.46 -23.39 14.34
C ASN A 555 3.32 -22.91 15.26
N PRO A 556 3.47 -23.07 16.59
CA PRO A 556 2.43 -22.69 17.56
C PRO A 556 2.09 -21.19 17.57
N LEU A 557 2.97 -20.32 17.05
CA LEU A 557 2.75 -18.87 16.97
C LEU A 557 2.00 -18.47 15.69
N LEU A 558 1.83 -19.39 14.74
CA LEU A 558 1.17 -19.13 13.46
C LEU A 558 -0.32 -18.83 13.64
N ARG A 559 -0.72 -17.63 13.23
CA ARG A 559 -2.13 -17.22 13.14
C ARG A 559 -2.67 -17.60 11.77
N ILE A 560 -3.80 -18.30 11.75
CA ILE A 560 -4.48 -18.65 10.50
C ILE A 560 -5.83 -17.94 10.47
N ARG A 561 -6.08 -17.17 9.42
CA ARG A 561 -7.29 -16.36 9.25
C ARG A 561 -8.15 -16.96 8.14
N VAL A 562 -9.41 -17.31 8.43
CA VAL A 562 -10.31 -18.07 7.52
C VAL A 562 -11.73 -17.51 7.50
N ARG A 563 -11.90 -16.18 7.50
CA ARG A 563 -13.23 -15.54 7.51
C ARG A 563 -13.92 -15.71 6.17
N GLY A 564 -15.25 -15.80 6.14
CA GLY A 564 -16.02 -15.83 4.88
C GLY A 564 -15.79 -17.08 4.01
N THR A 565 -15.28 -18.17 4.59
CA THR A 565 -15.10 -19.46 3.92
C THR A 565 -16.35 -20.35 4.06
N SER A 566 -16.37 -21.52 3.41
CA SER A 566 -17.44 -22.51 3.55
C SER A 566 -17.31 -23.42 4.78
N MET A 567 -16.35 -23.17 5.66
CA MET A 567 -16.11 -23.96 6.87
C MET A 567 -17.33 -24.05 7.81
N SER A 568 -17.44 -25.18 8.50
CA SER A 568 -18.43 -25.43 9.55
C SER A 568 -18.01 -24.83 10.89
N THR A 569 -18.95 -24.86 11.84
CA THR A 569 -18.85 -24.18 13.13
C THR A 569 -17.96 -24.87 14.15
N LYS A 570 -17.86 -26.20 14.08
CA LYS A 570 -16.98 -27.02 14.95
C LYS A 570 -15.50 -26.73 14.72
N LEU A 571 -15.22 -25.99 13.66
CA LEU A 571 -13.97 -25.94 12.95
C LEU A 571 -13.24 -24.62 13.19
N VAL A 572 -14.00 -23.53 13.06
CA VAL A 572 -13.63 -22.18 13.50
C VAL A 572 -13.16 -22.23 14.96
N ALA A 573 -13.88 -22.99 15.80
CA ALA A 573 -13.49 -23.25 17.19
C ALA A 573 -12.11 -23.92 17.35
N GLY A 574 -11.72 -24.81 16.44
CA GLY A 574 -10.42 -25.48 16.48
C GLY A 574 -9.27 -24.57 16.06
N VAL A 575 -9.49 -23.72 15.05
CA VAL A 575 -8.49 -22.78 14.49
C VAL A 575 -8.32 -21.57 15.40
N GLU A 576 -9.37 -21.10 16.06
CA GLU A 576 -9.35 -19.84 16.80
C GLU A 576 -8.86 -19.94 18.25
N ARG A 577 -8.79 -21.13 18.86
CA ARG A 577 -8.48 -21.36 20.30
C ARG A 577 -7.31 -20.60 20.94
N ASP A 578 -6.34 -20.10 20.17
CA ASP A 578 -5.14 -19.41 20.70
C ASP A 578 -4.95 -17.97 20.17
N ASN A 579 -5.92 -17.41 19.43
CA ASN A 579 -5.86 -16.02 18.98
C ASN A 579 -6.44 -15.07 20.04
N THR A 580 -5.89 -13.87 20.26
CA THR A 580 -6.57 -12.86 21.11
C THR A 580 -7.93 -12.39 20.56
N THR A 581 -8.26 -12.79 19.33
CA THR A 581 -9.48 -12.44 18.59
C THR A 581 -10.14 -13.69 18.00
N ALA A 582 -11.36 -14.00 18.42
CA ALA A 582 -12.21 -15.03 17.80
C ALA A 582 -13.26 -14.38 16.88
N SER A 583 -13.46 -14.92 15.68
CA SER A 583 -14.46 -14.49 14.69
C SER A 583 -15.47 -15.61 14.42
N LEU A 584 -16.58 -15.60 15.17
CA LEU A 584 -17.52 -16.71 15.25
C LEU A 584 -18.67 -16.64 14.24
N ARG A 585 -18.37 -16.32 12.96
CA ARG A 585 -19.36 -15.97 11.92
C ARG A 585 -20.51 -16.97 11.69
N ARG A 586 -20.28 -18.25 11.95
CA ARG A 586 -21.30 -19.31 11.75
C ARG A 586 -21.67 -20.05 13.02
N MET A 587 -20.93 -19.90 14.12
CA MET A 587 -21.02 -20.82 15.27
C MET A 587 -22.40 -20.83 15.93
N VAL A 588 -23.06 -19.68 15.96
CA VAL A 588 -24.35 -19.50 16.62
C VAL A 588 -25.54 -19.92 15.74
N THR A 589 -25.38 -19.94 14.42
CA THR A 589 -26.47 -20.23 13.48
C THR A 589 -26.68 -21.73 13.25
N ALA A 590 -25.64 -22.55 13.42
CA ALA A 590 -25.76 -24.00 13.26
C ALA A 590 -26.62 -24.66 14.38
N PRO A 591 -27.65 -25.46 14.03
CA PRO A 591 -28.55 -26.09 15.01
C PRO A 591 -27.87 -27.00 16.05
N ARG A 592 -26.68 -27.53 15.74
CA ARG A 592 -26.01 -28.61 16.49
C ARG A 592 -24.72 -28.22 17.21
N ALA A 593 -24.36 -26.93 17.30
CA ALA A 593 -23.19 -26.52 18.08
C ALA A 593 -23.50 -26.66 19.59
N SER A 594 -22.75 -27.49 20.32
CA SER A 594 -22.95 -27.64 21.76
C SER A 594 -22.41 -26.42 22.52
N THR A 595 -23.10 -26.04 23.59
CA THR A 595 -22.69 -24.96 24.49
C THR A 595 -21.32 -25.21 25.15
N SER A 596 -20.90 -26.48 25.28
CA SER A 596 -19.57 -26.85 25.79
C SER A 596 -18.43 -26.44 24.85
N VAL A 597 -18.56 -26.69 23.55
CA VAL A 597 -17.56 -26.27 22.54
C VAL A 597 -17.41 -24.75 22.55
N ALA A 598 -18.52 -24.04 22.71
CA ALA A 598 -18.52 -22.59 22.74
C ALA A 598 -17.88 -22.01 24.01
N LYS A 599 -17.99 -22.69 25.16
CA LYS A 599 -17.28 -22.33 26.39
C LYS A 599 -15.76 -22.51 26.25
N ASP A 600 -15.32 -23.63 25.69
CA ASP A 600 -13.88 -23.91 25.50
C ASP A 600 -13.25 -23.01 24.44
N THR A 601 -14.02 -22.63 23.42
CA THR A 601 -13.56 -21.76 22.32
C THR A 601 -13.35 -20.32 22.77
N MET A 602 -13.97 -19.87 23.86
CA MET A 602 -13.89 -18.47 24.27
C MET A 602 -12.97 -18.21 25.46
N ARG A 603 -12.45 -19.27 26.12
CA ARG A 603 -11.42 -19.10 27.15
C ARG A 603 -10.15 -18.48 26.52
N GLY A 604 -9.71 -17.35 27.05
CA GLY A 604 -8.49 -16.65 26.64
C GLY A 604 -8.66 -15.56 25.58
N HIS A 605 -9.89 -15.31 25.12
CA HIS A 605 -10.16 -14.28 24.11
C HIS A 605 -10.48 -12.92 24.74
N ARG A 606 -9.69 -11.89 24.41
CA ARG A 606 -10.01 -10.49 24.73
C ARG A 606 -11.01 -9.87 23.76
N ARG A 607 -11.16 -10.44 22.56
CA ARG A 607 -12.02 -9.90 21.50
C ARG A 607 -12.85 -11.00 20.85
N LEU A 608 -14.14 -10.72 20.71
CA LEU A 608 -15.12 -11.59 20.10
C LEU A 608 -15.88 -10.84 19.01
N SER A 609 -15.74 -11.26 17.76
CA SER A 609 -16.46 -10.68 16.63
C SER A 609 -17.42 -11.68 16.03
N PHE A 610 -18.67 -11.28 15.95
CA PHE A 610 -19.75 -11.93 15.20
C PHE A 610 -20.04 -11.19 13.90
N SER A 611 -19.19 -10.26 13.46
CA SER A 611 -19.51 -9.43 12.30
C SER A 611 -19.89 -10.25 11.07
N ASP A 612 -20.96 -9.85 10.37
CA ASP A 612 -21.62 -10.54 9.24
C ASP A 612 -22.39 -11.84 9.61
N SER A 613 -22.54 -12.18 10.89
CA SER A 613 -23.35 -13.34 11.31
C SER A 613 -24.83 -13.01 11.28
N ARG A 614 -25.67 -13.82 10.62
CA ARG A 614 -27.12 -13.60 10.64
C ARG A 614 -27.80 -14.36 11.77
N PHE A 615 -28.37 -13.65 12.75
CA PHE A 615 -29.13 -14.26 13.83
C PHE A 615 -30.62 -14.38 13.47
N GLU A 616 -30.96 -15.13 12.43
CA GLU A 616 -32.33 -15.14 11.87
C GLU A 616 -33.36 -15.85 12.76
N THR A 617 -32.93 -16.65 13.75
CA THR A 617 -33.84 -17.46 14.59
C THR A 617 -33.71 -17.12 16.08
N ALA A 618 -34.82 -17.19 16.82
CA ALA A 618 -34.82 -17.04 18.28
C ALA A 618 -33.84 -18.02 18.96
N ALA A 619 -33.73 -19.25 18.45
CA ALA A 619 -32.77 -20.24 18.93
C ALA A 619 -31.31 -19.80 18.77
N SER A 620 -30.97 -19.12 17.67
CA SER A 620 -29.63 -18.56 17.48
C SER A 620 -29.33 -17.43 18.49
N VAL A 621 -30.28 -16.52 18.71
CA VAL A 621 -30.14 -15.45 19.70
C VAL A 621 -30.00 -16.01 21.12
N GLN A 622 -30.82 -17.01 21.50
CA GLN A 622 -30.73 -17.67 22.81
C GLN A 622 -29.41 -18.42 23.01
N ARG A 623 -28.80 -18.95 21.93
CA ARG A 623 -27.45 -19.54 22.01
C ARG A 623 -26.39 -18.48 22.26
N LEU A 624 -26.45 -17.35 21.54
CA LEU A 624 -25.55 -16.22 21.77
C LEU A 624 -25.73 -15.63 23.17
N GLN A 625 -26.95 -15.55 23.67
CA GLN A 625 -27.25 -15.10 25.01
C GLN A 625 -26.54 -15.97 26.07
N ARG A 626 -26.74 -17.29 26.00
CA ARG A 626 -26.06 -18.27 26.88
C ARG A 626 -24.53 -18.24 26.76
N LEU A 627 -24.04 -17.94 25.55
CA LEU A 627 -22.62 -17.79 25.27
C LEU A 627 -22.04 -16.61 26.05
N LEU A 628 -22.68 -15.45 25.95
CA LEU A 628 -22.28 -14.22 26.65
C LEU A 628 -22.46 -14.33 28.18
N GLU A 629 -23.54 -14.98 28.64
CA GLU A 629 -23.74 -15.29 30.05
C GLU A 629 -22.60 -16.16 30.61
N GLY A 630 -22.21 -17.20 29.86
CA GLY A 630 -21.05 -18.02 30.20
C GLY A 630 -19.76 -17.20 30.27
N ALA A 631 -19.55 -16.25 29.35
CA ALA A 631 -18.39 -15.35 29.38
C ALA A 631 -18.37 -14.45 30.62
N ALA A 632 -19.54 -14.01 31.09
CA ALA A 632 -19.66 -13.19 32.29
C ALA A 632 -19.35 -13.98 33.59
N GLU A 633 -19.55 -15.30 33.59
CA GLU A 633 -19.31 -16.19 34.73
C GLU A 633 -17.84 -16.57 34.95
N TRP A 634 -16.94 -16.40 33.98
CA TRP A 634 -15.52 -16.81 34.09
C TRP A 634 -14.67 -16.02 35.10
N ARG A 635 -15.32 -15.15 35.89
CA ARG A 635 -14.77 -14.16 36.83
C ARG A 635 -13.79 -14.67 37.91
N LYS A 636 -13.59 -15.96 38.13
CA LYS A 636 -12.90 -16.41 39.36
C LYS A 636 -11.40 -16.67 39.23
N ASP A 637 -10.89 -17.17 38.10
CA ASP A 637 -9.50 -17.67 38.07
C ASP A 637 -8.61 -17.15 36.93
N THR A 638 -9.13 -16.44 35.92
CA THR A 638 -8.33 -16.02 34.75
C THR A 638 -8.33 -14.51 34.56
N ARG A 639 -7.13 -13.90 34.48
CA ARG A 639 -6.89 -12.45 34.21
C ARG A 639 -7.32 -11.99 32.80
N GLU A 640 -7.92 -12.85 32.00
CA GLU A 640 -8.25 -12.60 30.59
C GLU A 640 -9.76 -12.42 30.44
N ASN A 641 -10.19 -11.16 30.50
CA ASN A 641 -11.59 -10.81 30.31
C ASN A 641 -11.86 -10.35 28.87
N LEU A 642 -13.07 -10.64 28.38
CA LEU A 642 -13.57 -10.12 27.11
C LEU A 642 -13.70 -8.58 27.19
N GLU A 643 -12.94 -7.87 26.36
CA GLU A 643 -12.90 -6.41 26.28
C GLU A 643 -13.62 -5.86 25.05
N ASP A 644 -13.60 -6.60 23.94
CA ASP A 644 -14.15 -6.16 22.66
C ASP A 644 -15.23 -7.12 22.15
N LEU A 645 -16.42 -6.60 21.87
CA LEU A 645 -17.54 -7.35 21.32
C LEU A 645 -18.07 -6.67 20.05
N ASP A 646 -18.11 -7.39 18.94
CA ASP A 646 -18.47 -6.84 17.64
C ASP A 646 -19.63 -7.62 17.00
N PHE A 647 -20.77 -6.95 16.83
CA PHE A 647 -21.97 -7.44 16.14
C PHE A 647 -22.23 -6.68 14.83
N SER A 648 -21.18 -6.19 14.17
CA SER A 648 -21.37 -5.38 12.96
C SER A 648 -22.01 -6.20 11.82
N ALA A 649 -22.96 -5.64 11.07
CA ALA A 649 -23.63 -6.29 9.94
C ALA A 649 -24.33 -7.63 10.28
N CYS A 650 -24.79 -7.80 11.53
CA CYS A 650 -25.43 -9.02 11.99
C CYS A 650 -26.94 -9.11 11.68
N ARG A 651 -27.52 -8.02 11.17
CA ARG A 651 -28.98 -7.84 10.98
C ARG A 651 -29.77 -8.05 12.28
N LEU A 652 -29.23 -7.55 13.39
CA LEU A 652 -29.94 -7.57 14.67
C LEU A 652 -31.18 -6.67 14.60
N THR A 653 -32.30 -7.18 15.08
CA THR A 653 -33.52 -6.38 15.29
C THR A 653 -33.60 -5.87 16.73
N ASP A 654 -34.49 -4.91 17.01
CA ASP A 654 -34.70 -4.38 18.37
C ASP A 654 -35.00 -5.47 19.40
N GLY A 655 -35.87 -6.43 19.07
CA GLY A 655 -36.20 -7.54 19.98
C GLY A 655 -35.00 -8.46 20.26
N GLN A 656 -34.11 -8.63 19.29
CA GLN A 656 -32.89 -9.43 19.46
C GLN A 656 -31.86 -8.69 20.29
N LEU A 657 -31.66 -7.39 20.02
CA LEU A 657 -30.79 -6.55 20.84
C LEU A 657 -31.29 -6.47 22.29
N ALA A 658 -32.60 -6.32 22.50
CA ALA A 658 -33.22 -6.35 23.82
C ALA A 658 -32.92 -7.66 24.56
N SER A 659 -33.07 -8.80 23.87
CA SER A 659 -32.76 -10.13 24.43
C SER A 659 -31.28 -10.28 24.81
N LEU A 660 -30.36 -9.67 24.05
CA LEU A 660 -28.92 -9.73 24.29
C LEU A 660 -28.43 -8.70 25.32
N SER A 661 -29.20 -7.65 25.57
CA SER A 661 -28.77 -6.48 26.37
C SER A 661 -28.35 -6.86 27.79
N LEU A 662 -29.07 -7.77 28.45
CA LEU A 662 -28.71 -8.23 29.80
C LEU A 662 -27.37 -8.98 29.81
N SER A 663 -27.13 -9.83 28.81
CA SER A 663 -25.90 -10.63 28.71
C SER A 663 -24.70 -9.80 28.23
N ILE A 664 -24.90 -8.82 27.34
CA ILE A 664 -23.85 -7.88 26.93
C ILE A 664 -23.44 -7.04 28.13
N THR A 665 -24.41 -6.48 28.84
CA THR A 665 -24.13 -5.59 29.96
C THR A 665 -23.48 -6.34 31.10
N SER A 666 -23.78 -7.62 31.35
CA SER A 666 -23.19 -8.42 32.42
C SER A 666 -21.65 -8.59 32.32
N LEU A 667 -21.06 -8.39 31.15
CA LEU A 667 -19.61 -8.47 30.89
C LEU A 667 -18.82 -7.39 31.67
N PRO A 668 -18.00 -7.78 32.67
CA PRO A 668 -17.37 -6.83 33.61
C PRO A 668 -16.24 -5.98 33.03
N SER A 669 -15.71 -6.35 31.86
CA SER A 669 -14.53 -5.72 31.27
C SER A 669 -14.76 -5.22 29.85
N LEU A 670 -16.02 -5.20 29.40
CA LEU A 670 -16.37 -4.72 28.07
C LEU A 670 -16.00 -3.24 27.92
N LYS A 671 -15.08 -2.96 26.99
CA LYS A 671 -14.60 -1.62 26.63
C LYS A 671 -15.12 -1.19 25.26
N VAL A 672 -15.27 -2.12 24.32
CA VAL A 672 -15.68 -1.82 22.94
C VAL A 672 -16.89 -2.66 22.57
N LEU A 673 -17.96 -1.99 22.13
CA LEU A 673 -19.15 -2.63 21.57
C LEU A 673 -19.43 -2.06 20.18
N SER A 674 -19.39 -2.89 19.15
CA SER A 674 -19.81 -2.49 17.81
C SER A 674 -21.16 -3.10 17.45
N LEU A 675 -22.11 -2.25 17.09
CA LEU A 675 -23.42 -2.60 16.53
C LEU A 675 -23.58 -2.05 15.11
N ALA A 676 -22.47 -1.69 14.45
CA ALA A 676 -22.49 -1.05 13.14
C ALA A 676 -23.26 -1.87 12.08
N GLU A 677 -23.84 -1.22 11.08
CA GLU A 677 -24.47 -1.85 9.91
C GLU A 677 -25.61 -2.81 10.27
N ASN A 678 -26.31 -2.55 11.38
CA ASN A 678 -27.56 -3.22 11.73
C ASN A 678 -28.74 -2.26 11.47
N PRO A 679 -29.27 -2.20 10.23
CA PRO A 679 -30.26 -1.20 9.84
C PRO A 679 -31.59 -1.33 10.59
N ASP A 680 -31.85 -2.51 11.17
CA ASP A 680 -33.09 -2.83 11.88
C ASP A 680 -33.06 -2.45 13.37
N ILE A 681 -31.91 -2.02 13.90
CA ILE A 681 -31.82 -1.43 15.25
C ILE A 681 -32.36 0.01 15.19
N SER A 682 -33.43 0.26 15.92
CA SER A 682 -34.05 1.56 16.10
C SER A 682 -33.75 2.13 17.50
N ASN A 683 -34.46 3.20 17.86
CA ASN A 683 -34.35 3.81 19.17
C ASN A 683 -34.77 2.86 20.30
N ASP A 684 -35.77 2.00 20.06
CA ASP A 684 -36.34 1.11 21.06
C ASP A 684 -35.33 0.04 21.50
N GLY A 685 -34.63 -0.59 20.54
CA GLY A 685 -33.58 -1.55 20.86
C GLY A 685 -32.41 -0.90 21.62
N LEU A 686 -32.06 0.34 21.24
CA LEU A 686 -31.00 1.08 21.93
C LEU A 686 -31.41 1.51 23.34
N GLU A 687 -32.67 1.89 23.55
CA GLU A 687 -33.21 2.25 24.87
C GLU A 687 -33.09 1.10 25.86
N VAL A 688 -33.44 -0.13 25.44
CA VAL A 688 -33.30 -1.31 26.30
C VAL A 688 -31.83 -1.56 26.65
N LEU A 689 -30.92 -1.49 25.67
CA LEU A 689 -29.50 -1.67 25.90
C LEU A 689 -28.93 -0.63 26.88
N VAL A 690 -29.23 0.65 26.64
CA VAL A 690 -28.77 1.76 27.49
C VAL A 690 -29.34 1.64 28.90
N SER A 691 -30.61 1.28 29.04
CA SER A 691 -31.25 1.06 30.34
C SER A 691 -30.59 -0.07 31.12
N CYS A 692 -30.20 -1.16 30.44
CA CYS A 692 -29.45 -2.25 31.08
C CYS A 692 -28.06 -1.80 31.57
N PHE A 693 -27.35 -0.96 30.80
CA PHE A 693 -26.08 -0.38 31.25
C PHE A 693 -26.29 0.52 32.47
N LEU A 694 -27.24 1.45 32.41
CA LEU A 694 -27.52 2.41 33.48
C LEU A 694 -28.08 1.76 34.76
N GLY A 695 -28.74 0.61 34.65
CA GLY A 695 -29.17 -0.19 35.80
C GLY A 695 -28.01 -0.81 36.59
N LYS A 696 -26.79 -0.82 36.04
CA LYS A 696 -25.60 -1.26 36.77
C LYS A 696 -25.08 -0.15 37.67
N ARG A 697 -24.78 -0.50 38.92
CA ARG A 697 -24.20 0.39 39.93
C ARG A 697 -22.98 1.17 39.39
N GLU A 698 -22.07 0.50 38.69
CA GLU A 698 -20.87 1.13 38.12
C GLU A 698 -21.22 2.27 37.14
N TYR A 699 -22.26 2.12 36.32
CA TYR A 699 -22.68 3.17 35.38
C TYR A 699 -23.58 4.20 36.06
N ALA A 700 -24.36 3.83 37.08
CA ALA A 700 -25.12 4.78 37.89
C ALA A 700 -24.19 5.73 38.68
N GLU A 701 -23.03 5.24 39.13
CA GLU A 701 -22.01 6.00 39.85
C GLU A 701 -20.99 6.71 38.92
N GLY A 702 -21.10 6.57 37.59
CA GLY A 702 -20.21 7.25 36.62
C GLY A 702 -18.87 6.55 36.38
N HIS A 703 -18.75 5.27 36.76
CA HIS A 703 -17.55 4.43 36.64
C HIS A 703 -17.66 3.35 35.55
N GLY A 704 -18.57 3.52 34.59
CA GLY A 704 -18.76 2.59 33.48
C GLY A 704 -17.50 2.42 32.63
N LYS A 705 -17.15 1.17 32.31
CA LYS A 705 -15.90 0.81 31.59
C LYS A 705 -16.00 0.88 30.07
N LEU A 706 -17.20 1.02 29.50
CA LEU A 706 -17.40 1.11 28.06
C LEU A 706 -16.74 2.40 27.53
N ARG A 707 -15.78 2.24 26.62
CA ARG A 707 -15.01 3.32 26.00
C ARG A 707 -15.45 3.61 24.58
N PHE A 708 -15.99 2.62 23.87
CA PHE A 708 -16.42 2.80 22.49
C PHE A 708 -17.73 2.07 22.19
N LEU A 709 -18.67 2.78 21.58
CA LEU A 709 -19.92 2.26 21.05
C LEU A 709 -20.07 2.67 19.58
N SER A 710 -20.09 1.70 18.66
CA SER A 710 -20.36 1.98 17.24
C SER A 710 -21.80 1.69 16.87
N LEU A 711 -22.49 2.70 16.35
CA LEU A 711 -23.82 2.66 15.75
C LEU A 711 -23.75 3.08 14.27
N PHE A 712 -22.56 2.98 13.66
CA PHE A 712 -22.34 3.38 12.27
C PHE A 712 -23.34 2.68 11.34
N ALA A 713 -23.99 3.43 10.44
CA ALA A 713 -24.97 2.88 9.49
C ALA A 713 -26.19 2.16 10.12
N CYS A 714 -26.54 2.42 11.39
CA CYS A 714 -27.82 2.03 11.97
C CYS A 714 -28.89 3.06 11.59
N SER A 715 -29.45 2.94 10.37
CA SER A 715 -30.28 3.97 9.75
C SER A 715 -31.56 4.34 10.51
N ARG A 716 -32.06 3.47 11.40
CA ARG A 716 -33.27 3.72 12.20
C ARG A 716 -32.99 4.38 13.56
N VAL A 717 -31.73 4.62 13.91
CA VAL A 717 -31.33 5.43 15.07
C VAL A 717 -31.48 6.91 14.71
N THR A 718 -32.36 7.63 15.41
CA THR A 718 -32.68 9.04 15.13
C THR A 718 -32.31 9.96 16.29
N ASP A 719 -32.65 11.26 16.19
CA ASP A 719 -32.36 12.28 17.21
C ASP A 719 -32.89 11.95 18.61
N PHE A 720 -33.92 11.10 18.71
CA PHE A 720 -34.49 10.66 19.98
C PHE A 720 -33.46 9.94 20.87
N CYS A 721 -32.49 9.24 20.27
CA CYS A 721 -31.43 8.56 21.02
C CYS A 721 -30.40 9.50 21.67
N LEU A 722 -30.42 10.80 21.34
CA LEU A 722 -29.42 11.73 21.87
C LEU A 722 -29.45 11.84 23.40
N SER A 723 -30.65 11.82 24.01
CA SER A 723 -30.81 11.85 25.47
C SER A 723 -30.30 10.55 26.12
N LEU A 724 -30.54 9.40 25.47
CA LEU A 724 -30.07 8.09 25.90
C LEU A 724 -28.54 8.02 25.86
N LEU A 725 -27.92 8.42 24.74
CA LEU A 725 -26.46 8.43 24.59
C LEU A 725 -25.78 9.41 25.55
N LYS A 726 -26.38 10.57 25.82
CA LYS A 726 -25.90 11.52 26.85
C LYS A 726 -25.96 10.89 28.24
N SER A 727 -27.02 10.14 28.56
CA SER A 727 -27.15 9.45 29.83
C SER A 727 -26.11 8.34 29.98
N LEU A 728 -25.91 7.53 28.94
CA LEU A 728 -24.85 6.52 28.91
C LEU A 728 -23.46 7.14 29.08
N LYS A 729 -23.18 8.26 28.40
CA LYS A 729 -21.90 8.99 28.53
C LYS A 729 -21.69 9.58 29.92
N ARG A 730 -22.76 9.98 30.63
CA ARG A 730 -22.64 10.36 32.05
C ARG A 730 -22.23 9.17 32.91
N GLY A 731 -22.76 7.99 32.62
CA GLY A 731 -22.40 6.75 33.32
C GLY A 731 -21.04 6.18 32.94
N ALA A 732 -20.55 6.48 31.73
CA ALA A 732 -19.22 6.11 31.23
C ALA A 732 -18.54 7.34 30.60
N PRO A 733 -17.88 8.20 31.40
CA PRO A 733 -17.33 9.49 30.94
C PRO A 733 -16.33 9.38 29.77
N MET A 734 -15.63 8.25 29.67
CA MET A 734 -14.66 7.96 28.60
C MET A 734 -15.31 7.42 27.31
N LEU A 735 -16.64 7.29 27.26
CA LEU A 735 -17.34 6.72 26.13
C LEU A 735 -17.31 7.64 24.90
N GLN A 736 -16.78 7.10 23.81
CA GLN A 736 -16.91 7.61 22.46
C GLN A 736 -18.02 6.86 21.73
N VAL A 737 -18.88 7.58 21.00
CA VAL A 737 -19.99 6.99 20.25
C VAL A 737 -19.85 7.35 18.77
N ASN A 738 -19.72 6.34 17.90
CA ASN A 738 -19.73 6.52 16.45
C ASN A 738 -21.18 6.40 15.94
N VAL A 739 -21.81 7.52 15.63
CA VAL A 739 -23.20 7.60 15.11
C VAL A 739 -23.24 8.01 13.63
N ASN A 740 -22.15 7.84 12.89
CA ASN A 740 -22.11 8.30 11.51
C ASN A 740 -22.99 7.43 10.61
N SER A 741 -23.60 8.05 9.60
CA SER A 741 -24.56 7.38 8.70
C SER A 741 -25.79 6.78 9.40
N THR A 742 -26.13 7.26 10.60
CA THR A 742 -27.43 7.00 11.25
C THR A 742 -28.52 7.94 10.70
N GLY A 743 -29.76 7.79 11.16
CA GLY A 743 -30.87 8.71 10.89
C GLY A 743 -30.83 10.00 11.75
N MET A 744 -29.73 10.29 12.45
CA MET A 744 -29.57 11.51 13.25
C MET A 744 -29.34 12.74 12.36
N SER A 745 -29.94 13.87 12.74
CA SER A 745 -29.74 15.15 12.10
C SER A 745 -28.31 15.67 12.32
N PRO A 746 -27.77 16.52 11.41
CA PRO A 746 -26.46 17.15 11.59
C PRO A 746 -26.31 17.88 12.93
N LYS A 747 -27.40 18.48 13.44
CA LYS A 747 -27.43 19.14 14.75
C LYS A 747 -27.23 18.15 15.89
N ALA A 748 -27.88 17.00 15.85
CA ALA A 748 -27.72 15.96 16.85
C ALA A 748 -26.32 15.31 16.76
N LEU A 749 -25.79 15.09 15.55
CA LEU A 749 -24.42 14.61 15.31
C LEU A 749 -23.35 15.57 15.86
N ALA A 750 -23.56 16.87 15.74
CA ALA A 750 -22.67 17.85 16.36
C ALA A 750 -22.68 17.69 17.89
N GLN A 751 -23.85 17.50 18.50
CA GLN A 751 -23.99 17.37 19.95
C GLN A 751 -23.43 16.06 20.53
N THR A 752 -23.37 14.97 19.76
CA THR A 752 -22.72 13.73 20.21
C THR A 752 -21.18 13.87 20.25
N ARG A 753 -20.60 14.80 19.48
CA ARG A 753 -19.15 15.04 19.39
C ARG A 753 -18.57 16.00 20.45
N VAL A 754 -19.37 16.65 21.30
CA VAL A 754 -18.89 17.75 22.17
C VAL A 754 -18.43 17.31 23.57
N ARG A 755 -17.10 17.22 23.75
CA ARG A 755 -16.25 17.79 24.85
C ARG A 755 -14.85 17.15 24.75
N ARG A 756 -13.81 17.93 24.44
CA ARG A 756 -12.41 17.60 24.76
C ARG A 756 -12.02 18.31 26.07
N PRO A 757 -11.90 17.61 27.20
CA PRO A 757 -11.03 18.05 28.29
C PRO A 757 -9.73 17.24 28.24
N GLY A 758 -8.58 17.92 28.11
CA GLY A 758 -7.25 17.35 28.34
C GLY A 758 -6.76 16.37 27.28
N THR A 759 -5.57 16.65 26.75
CA THR A 759 -4.85 15.85 25.78
C THR A 759 -4.38 14.50 26.34
N GLU A 760 -5.19 13.47 26.19
CA GLU A 760 -4.72 12.09 26.02
C GLU A 760 -5.48 11.47 24.84
N GLN A 761 -4.85 11.45 23.66
CA GLN A 761 -5.37 10.69 22.53
C GLN A 761 -5.10 9.20 22.78
N TYR A 762 -6.16 8.43 23.04
CA TYR A 762 -6.09 6.97 22.97
C TYR A 762 -6.36 6.54 21.53
N PRO A 763 -5.70 5.47 21.04
CA PRO A 763 -5.93 4.98 19.69
C PRO A 763 -7.40 4.61 19.51
N THR A 764 -8.03 5.11 18.43
CA THR A 764 -9.35 4.66 18.01
C THR A 764 -9.31 3.14 17.79
N PRO A 765 -10.23 2.36 18.36
CA PRO A 765 -10.34 0.94 18.02
C PRO A 765 -10.58 0.85 16.50
N LYS A 766 -9.68 0.19 15.77
CA LYS A 766 -9.71 0.02 14.30
C LYS A 766 -10.95 -0.78 13.83
N TRP A 767 -12.13 -0.20 13.97
CA TRP A 767 -13.41 -0.71 13.53
C TRP A 767 -14.16 0.42 12.79
N ARG A 768 -13.60 0.82 11.65
CA ARG A 768 -14.15 1.80 10.66
C ARG A 768 -14.44 3.23 11.17
N GLU A 769 -13.74 4.20 10.57
CA GLU A 769 -14.03 5.64 10.62
C GLU A 769 -14.80 6.14 9.36
N PRO A 770 -15.48 7.29 9.44
CA PRO A 770 -16.79 7.50 8.81
C PRO A 770 -16.80 8.52 7.66
N GLY A 771 -17.46 8.15 6.54
CA GLY A 771 -17.77 9.10 5.46
C GLY A 771 -18.64 8.50 4.38
N GLN A 772 -19.97 8.61 4.51
CA GLN A 772 -20.96 8.47 3.43
C GLN A 772 -22.32 9.05 3.88
N THR A 773 -22.89 9.96 3.09
CA THR A 773 -24.19 10.63 3.31
C THR A 773 -25.37 9.77 2.82
N PRO A 774 -26.58 9.82 3.44
CA PRO A 774 -27.72 9.00 3.03
C PRO A 774 -28.61 9.66 1.95
N ARG A 775 -29.21 8.85 1.08
CA ARG A 775 -30.26 9.22 0.11
C ARG A 775 -31.63 8.81 0.65
N SER A 776 -32.63 9.66 0.41
CA SER A 776 -34.05 9.51 0.78
C SER A 776 -34.75 8.38 0.00
N TYR A 777 -35.64 7.66 0.69
CA TYR A 777 -36.64 6.76 0.12
C TYR A 777 -38.01 7.44 0.22
N LEU A 778 -38.64 7.77 -0.92
CA LEU A 778 -40.08 7.96 -1.01
C LEU A 778 -40.60 7.26 -2.27
N ASP A 779 -41.66 6.49 -2.03
CA ASP A 779 -42.69 5.91 -2.88
C ASP A 779 -42.35 5.04 -4.10
N GLY A 780 -42.78 3.78 -3.98
CA GLY A 780 -43.35 3.02 -5.08
C GLY A 780 -44.87 3.07 -4.98
N SER A 781 -45.51 3.64 -6.00
CA SER A 781 -46.93 3.43 -6.29
C SER A 781 -47.06 2.75 -7.65
N GLY A 782 -48.00 1.81 -7.72
CA GLY A 782 -48.07 0.76 -8.72
C GLY A 782 -48.40 1.21 -10.14
N GLY A 783 -48.06 0.33 -11.09
CA GLY A 783 -48.41 0.43 -12.50
C GLY A 783 -48.64 -0.95 -13.10
N VAL A 784 -49.79 -1.09 -13.74
CA VAL A 784 -50.50 -2.30 -14.15
C VAL A 784 -49.85 -3.04 -15.34
N ARG A 785 -50.14 -4.35 -15.44
CA ARG A 785 -49.85 -5.24 -16.59
C ARG A 785 -50.61 -4.84 -17.87
N SER A 786 -49.90 -4.80 -18.99
CA SER A 786 -50.26 -5.29 -20.35
C SER A 786 -49.13 -4.83 -21.28
N GLY A 787 -48.76 -5.42 -22.41
CA GLY A 787 -49.24 -6.51 -23.25
C GLY A 787 -48.26 -6.58 -24.43
N ALA A 788 -48.22 -7.73 -25.10
CA ALA A 788 -47.28 -8.10 -26.16
C ALA A 788 -47.19 -7.15 -27.37
N ALA A 789 -46.05 -7.16 -28.08
CA ALA A 789 -45.99 -7.44 -29.52
C ALA A 789 -44.53 -7.55 -30.01
N GLU A 790 -44.21 -8.72 -30.56
CA GLU A 790 -43.15 -8.92 -31.55
C GLU A 790 -43.49 -8.17 -32.84
N ALA A 791 -42.50 -7.56 -33.49
CA ALA A 791 -42.47 -7.42 -34.94
C ALA A 791 -41.03 -7.23 -35.41
N ALA A 792 -40.66 -8.03 -36.41
CA ALA A 792 -39.35 -8.14 -37.00
C ALA A 792 -39.26 -7.38 -38.35
N PHE A 793 -38.02 -7.04 -38.72
CA PHE A 793 -37.45 -6.74 -40.05
C PHE A 793 -37.84 -5.42 -40.78
N PRO A 794 -37.11 -5.02 -41.86
CA PRO A 794 -35.65 -5.02 -42.07
C PRO A 794 -35.10 -3.70 -42.69
N TYR A 795 -33.77 -3.64 -42.76
CA TYR A 795 -32.90 -2.95 -43.75
C TYR A 795 -33.54 -2.16 -44.92
N THR A 796 -33.12 -0.90 -45.05
CA THR A 796 -32.52 -0.20 -46.22
C THR A 796 -32.03 1.15 -45.66
N GLY A 797 -30.90 1.77 -45.99
CA GLY A 797 -30.17 1.87 -47.24
C GLY A 797 -29.97 3.37 -47.51
N ASN A 798 -28.71 3.77 -47.71
CA ASN A 798 -28.21 5.03 -48.31
C ASN A 798 -28.03 6.29 -47.44
N ASP A 799 -26.75 6.69 -47.38
CA ASP A 799 -26.21 7.99 -47.80
C ASP A 799 -27.02 9.25 -47.51
N PHE A 800 -26.43 10.17 -46.74
CA PHE A 800 -26.04 11.46 -47.30
C PHE A 800 -24.97 12.14 -46.44
N SER A 801 -24.10 12.84 -47.16
CA SER A 801 -22.98 13.65 -46.75
C SER A 801 -23.33 14.83 -45.83
N SER A 802 -22.26 15.39 -45.24
CA SER A 802 -22.05 16.82 -44.95
C SER A 802 -22.98 17.51 -43.93
N TYR A 803 -22.42 17.95 -42.80
CA TYR A 803 -22.09 19.36 -42.55
C TYR A 803 -21.40 19.50 -41.18
N GLY A 804 -20.31 20.26 -41.15
CA GLY A 804 -19.62 20.64 -39.92
C GLY A 804 -20.27 21.84 -39.23
N ARG A 805 -20.10 21.89 -37.91
CA ARG A 805 -19.51 23.01 -37.16
C ARG A 805 -19.01 22.50 -35.81
#